data_AF-A0A956BXC4-F1
#
_entry.id   AF-A0A956BXC4-F1
#
_cell.length_a   1.000
_cell.length_b   1.000
_cell.length_c   1.000
_cell.angle_alpha   90.00
_cell.angle_beta   90.00
_cell.angle_gamma   90.00
#
_symmetry.space_group_name_H-M   'P 1'
#
loop_
_entity.id
_entity.type
_entity.pdbx_description
1 polymer ?
#
loop_
_entity_poly.entity_id
_entity_poly.type
_entity_poly.pdbx_seq_one_letter_code
_entity_poly.pdbx_strand_id
1 'polypeptide(L)'
;MKLIHVLALALLSLAILFPSPATAQTGIPVNIESTPPGAKVFLDAETNPSIGTTPIQAKRIPKGGHTLIFKLDGHRDATLAINVAKWKETFKVDLEPFAVVEISAGNDTATGAAVRLDGKPSGNLPFRAEVEPGRHLVQVGRQGFHTLSQWLDLVPGQKLTLPVMLEAMAPETGSILVAGDVVGAPIYLDGEPHGVTPAVLEDVPAGEHLIEIRPEKMEAHRQTVRVVAGERLSVSPTFRTASTGGNLRIIANIPDAQIFLDGEALGVAPVTRNGVPAGEHVVQARAEGFAMAEEKVVVEAGGQRVISLRLEAIQRDDGRIVVNSSIGHARIRVDNRDLGQPPVVIENPTHGAHAIIVTAEGFKDLRTTCETGPTQSCELVAELEPVEVRLRVTADVRGAELFIDGQARGVVPYENQVPAGPHRIEVRADGYVTHVEQVNLAPSEDGREIEVELEPADAANPKVKAERERANEELLYGLTTHSAASIPVNAAALDISTGWPHIAEARVHVGLLDFLDAGFAYRTFGRLNEFELRSKAGFRLLRQVSVGAQVKAGGGIGPSRDPDPAMETNTESHPVNTWHLSIEGLSTLHFSEHGAFTLWMGVDFHTDRYDWSGTDSDQLAGIRGRARERQDLARYRMGGALELVFSREWNFWASLEGILAGNSRDVLGDVFGFGGEDTELYVRLGSTYKF
;
A
#
# COMPACT_ATOMS: atom_id res chain seq x y z
N MET A 1 46.47 22.31 44.59
CA MET A 1 47.26 23.49 45.03
C MET A 1 46.36 24.31 45.96
N LYS A 2 46.69 24.44 47.27
CA LYS A 2 45.89 25.10 48.34
C LYS A 2 44.53 24.41 48.65
N LEU A 3 44.00 24.33 49.88
CA LEU A 3 44.56 24.50 51.25
C LEU A 3 43.63 23.83 52.33
N ILE A 4 44.11 23.64 53.57
CA ILE A 4 43.37 23.35 54.85
C ILE A 4 42.91 21.86 55.02
N HIS A 5 43.18 21.02 56.06
CA HIS A 5 43.52 21.09 57.52
C HIS A 5 42.26 21.13 58.45
N VAL A 6 42.19 20.66 59.72
CA VAL A 6 43.07 20.02 60.75
C VAL A 6 42.12 19.45 61.86
N LEU A 7 42.42 18.53 62.81
CA LEU A 7 43.31 17.36 62.98
C LEU A 7 43.06 16.72 64.37
N ALA A 8 42.75 15.41 64.46
CA ALA A 8 42.67 14.59 65.70
C ALA A 8 42.67 13.09 65.31
N LEU A 9 43.39 12.09 65.88
CA LEU A 9 43.97 11.77 67.21
C LEU A 9 42.93 11.44 68.32
N ALA A 10 43.07 10.39 69.14
CA ALA A 10 43.99 9.22 69.13
C ALA A 10 43.55 8.12 70.14
N LEU A 11 44.36 7.06 70.27
CA LEU A 11 44.54 6.17 71.45
C LEU A 11 43.51 5.06 71.77
N LEU A 12 43.83 3.85 71.30
CA LEU A 12 44.35 2.74 72.14
C LEU A 12 43.58 2.34 73.42
N SER A 13 43.05 1.11 73.45
CA SER A 13 43.28 0.17 74.56
C SER A 13 43.02 -1.29 74.13
N LEU A 14 43.81 -2.23 74.66
CA LEU A 14 43.64 -3.67 74.48
C LEU A 14 43.13 -4.26 75.79
N ALA A 15 41.95 -4.90 75.78
CA ALA A 15 41.39 -5.57 76.94
C ALA A 15 40.78 -6.91 76.54
N ILE A 16 41.38 -8.02 77.01
CA ILE A 16 40.81 -9.37 76.87
C ILE A 16 39.74 -9.53 77.94
N LEU A 17 38.53 -9.93 77.54
CA LEU A 17 37.42 -10.22 78.45
C LEU A 17 36.81 -11.58 78.14
N PHE A 18 36.52 -12.33 79.20
CA PHE A 18 35.93 -13.67 79.15
C PHE A 18 34.44 -13.60 78.76
N PRO A 19 33.84 -14.70 78.25
CA PRO A 19 32.50 -14.66 77.68
C PRO A 19 31.42 -14.40 78.73
N SER A 20 30.75 -13.25 78.63
CA SER A 20 29.42 -13.06 79.22
C SER A 20 28.42 -14.02 78.58
N PRO A 21 27.41 -14.53 79.32
CA PRO A 21 26.32 -15.28 78.71
C PRO A 21 25.59 -14.39 77.69
N ALA A 22 25.24 -14.97 76.54
CA ALA A 22 24.55 -14.24 75.49
C ALA A 22 23.12 -13.89 75.93
N THR A 23 22.95 -12.70 76.52
CA THR A 23 21.63 -12.12 76.80
C THR A 23 20.84 -12.10 75.49
N ALA A 24 19.74 -12.85 75.43
CA ALA A 24 18.92 -12.96 74.24
C ALA A 24 18.24 -11.62 73.92
N GLN A 25 18.95 -10.74 73.23
CA GLN A 25 18.40 -9.49 72.73
C GLN A 25 17.19 -9.82 71.85
N THR A 26 16.02 -9.38 72.28
CA THR A 26 14.75 -9.67 71.61
C THR A 26 14.69 -8.93 70.28
N GLY A 27 15.26 -9.54 69.23
CA GLY A 27 15.40 -8.93 67.92
C GLY A 27 14.08 -8.38 67.40
N ILE A 28 14.12 -7.15 66.92
CA ILE A 28 12.96 -6.43 66.43
C ILE A 28 12.61 -7.02 65.06
N PRO A 29 11.35 -7.41 64.80
CA PRO A 29 10.95 -7.92 63.49
C PRO A 29 10.90 -6.76 62.49
N VAL A 30 11.71 -6.85 61.44
CA VAL A 30 11.78 -5.91 60.32
C VAL A 30 11.47 -6.62 59.00
N ASN A 31 11.12 -5.87 57.96
CA ASN A 31 10.96 -6.40 56.61
C ASN A 31 12.14 -5.97 55.73
N ILE A 32 12.52 -6.81 54.79
CA ILE A 32 13.64 -6.57 53.88
C ILE A 32 13.19 -6.91 52.46
N GLU A 33 13.23 -5.93 51.57
CA GLU A 33 12.79 -6.04 50.18
C GLU A 33 13.92 -5.65 49.24
N SER A 34 13.89 -6.15 48.01
CA SER A 34 14.72 -5.64 46.92
C SER A 34 13.93 -5.56 45.62
N THR A 35 14.37 -4.68 44.71
CA THR A 35 13.86 -4.60 43.34
C THR A 35 14.99 -5.01 42.38
N PRO A 36 14.86 -6.09 41.61
CA PRO A 36 13.83 -7.13 41.70
C PRO A 36 13.95 -7.99 42.99
N PRO A 37 12.89 -8.74 43.36
CA PRO A 37 12.92 -9.69 44.48
C PRO A 37 13.75 -10.95 44.15
N GLY A 38 14.08 -11.73 45.18
CA GLY A 38 14.83 -12.99 45.10
C GLY A 38 16.28 -12.89 45.58
N ALA A 39 16.78 -11.70 45.88
CA ALA A 39 18.15 -11.46 46.32
C ALA A 39 18.44 -12.15 47.67
N LYS A 40 19.56 -12.87 47.76
CA LYS A 40 20.08 -13.44 49.00
C LYS A 40 20.61 -12.30 49.88
N VAL A 41 20.11 -12.19 51.09
CA VAL A 41 20.51 -11.15 52.04
C VAL A 41 21.46 -11.73 53.09
N PHE A 42 22.51 -11.00 53.41
CA PHE A 42 23.49 -11.30 54.45
C PHE A 42 23.49 -10.16 55.48
N LEU A 43 23.76 -10.48 56.74
CA LEU A 43 23.76 -9.52 57.85
C LEU A 43 25.18 -9.30 58.36
N ASP A 44 25.60 -8.04 58.40
CA ASP A 44 26.88 -7.48 58.87
C ASP A 44 28.16 -7.94 58.13
N ALA A 45 28.19 -9.17 57.60
CA ALA A 45 29.26 -9.68 56.74
C ALA A 45 28.73 -10.77 55.77
N GLU A 46 29.29 -10.85 54.57
CA GLU A 46 28.96 -11.89 53.58
C GLU A 46 29.35 -13.30 54.05
N THR A 47 30.35 -13.42 54.92
CA THR A 47 30.80 -14.70 55.50
C THR A 47 29.82 -15.29 56.51
N ASN A 48 28.81 -14.54 56.95
CA ASN A 48 27.73 -15.05 57.80
C ASN A 48 26.72 -15.87 56.97
N PRO A 49 25.98 -16.82 57.57
CA PRO A 49 24.87 -17.47 56.88
C PRO A 49 23.83 -16.46 56.39
N SER A 50 23.38 -16.60 55.14
CA SER A 50 22.33 -15.72 54.59
C SER A 50 21.07 -15.75 55.45
N ILE A 51 20.52 -14.58 55.72
CA ILE A 51 19.34 -14.41 56.58
C ILE A 51 18.02 -14.71 55.86
N GLY A 52 18.04 -14.90 54.53
CA GLY A 52 16.89 -15.23 53.68
C GLY A 52 17.03 -14.62 52.28
N THR A 53 16.05 -14.88 51.42
CA THR A 53 15.89 -14.24 50.10
C THR A 53 14.75 -13.22 50.15
N THR A 54 14.90 -12.07 49.49
CA THR A 54 13.84 -11.04 49.44
C THR A 54 12.60 -11.53 48.68
N PRO A 55 11.38 -11.11 49.05
CA PRO A 55 11.03 -10.31 50.23
C PRO A 55 11.06 -11.12 51.53
N ILE A 56 11.81 -10.65 52.54
CA ILE A 56 11.85 -11.25 53.87
C ILE A 56 10.91 -10.47 54.79
N GLN A 57 9.90 -11.12 55.38
CA GLN A 57 8.96 -10.48 56.31
C GLN A 57 9.29 -10.80 57.77
N ALA A 58 9.11 -9.81 58.66
CA ALA A 58 9.24 -9.93 60.10
C ALA A 58 10.52 -10.61 60.63
N LYS A 59 11.64 -10.52 59.90
CA LYS A 59 12.94 -11.05 60.32
C LYS A 59 13.39 -10.33 61.59
N ARG A 60 13.65 -11.08 62.65
CA ARG A 60 14.20 -10.53 63.89
C ARG A 60 15.68 -10.21 63.71
N ILE A 61 16.04 -8.94 63.78
CA ILE A 61 17.42 -8.43 63.80
C ILE A 61 17.64 -7.70 65.15
N PRO A 62 18.84 -7.74 65.76
CA PRO A 62 19.10 -7.01 67.00
C PRO A 62 18.82 -5.50 66.88
N LYS A 63 18.65 -4.82 68.01
CA LYS A 63 18.38 -3.37 68.02
C LYS A 63 19.70 -2.60 67.92
N GLY A 64 19.95 -1.95 66.79
CA GLY A 64 21.14 -1.12 66.59
C GLY A 64 21.47 -0.90 65.11
N GLY A 65 22.66 -0.34 64.87
CA GLY A 65 23.22 -0.22 63.53
C GLY A 65 23.68 -1.59 63.00
N HIS A 66 23.28 -1.90 61.78
CA HIS A 66 23.59 -3.14 61.07
C HIS A 66 23.82 -2.87 59.58
N THR A 67 24.42 -3.82 58.87
CA THR A 67 24.60 -3.75 57.41
C THR A 67 23.90 -4.92 56.74
N LEU A 68 23.06 -4.64 55.74
CA LEU A 68 22.48 -5.65 54.85
C LEU A 68 23.27 -5.68 53.54
N ILE A 69 23.76 -6.86 53.15
CA ILE A 69 24.40 -7.09 51.85
C ILE A 69 23.45 -7.95 51.02
N PHE A 70 23.14 -7.52 49.79
CA PHE A 70 22.18 -8.15 48.90
C PHE A 70 22.91 -8.68 47.66
N LYS A 71 22.74 -9.97 47.37
CA LYS A 71 23.33 -10.63 46.19
C LYS A 71 22.25 -11.28 45.34
N LEU A 72 22.21 -10.94 44.05
CA LEU A 72 21.31 -11.54 43.06
C LEU A 72 22.09 -11.75 41.76
N ASP A 73 21.98 -12.94 41.18
CA ASP A 73 22.72 -13.26 39.97
C ASP A 73 22.33 -12.29 38.84
N GLY A 74 23.33 -11.78 38.11
CA GLY A 74 23.14 -10.78 37.06
C GLY A 74 22.87 -9.35 37.53
N HIS A 75 22.99 -9.07 38.82
CA HIS A 75 22.84 -7.73 39.40
C HIS A 75 24.05 -7.40 40.30
N ARG A 76 24.37 -6.11 40.44
CA ARG A 76 25.48 -5.65 41.28
C ARG A 76 25.17 -5.89 42.76
N ASP A 77 26.16 -6.35 43.51
CA ASP A 77 26.06 -6.55 44.95
C ASP A 77 25.78 -5.21 45.65
N ALA A 78 24.61 -5.08 46.27
CA ALA A 78 24.20 -3.85 46.95
C ALA A 78 24.39 -3.95 48.47
N THR A 79 24.78 -2.84 49.10
CA THR A 79 25.03 -2.79 50.56
C THR A 79 24.26 -1.62 51.18
N LEU A 80 23.42 -1.92 52.18
CA LEU A 80 22.57 -0.95 52.85
C LEU A 80 22.87 -0.94 54.36
N ALA A 81 23.37 0.18 54.86
CA ALA A 81 23.47 0.43 56.29
C ALA A 81 22.08 0.77 56.86
N ILE A 82 21.67 0.07 57.90
CA ILE A 82 20.36 0.20 58.55
C ILE A 82 20.53 0.49 60.06
N ASN A 83 19.52 1.09 60.68
CA ASN A 83 19.43 1.22 62.13
C ASN A 83 18.09 0.63 62.59
N VAL A 84 18.13 -0.56 63.16
CA VAL A 84 16.94 -1.31 63.58
C VAL A 84 16.39 -0.71 64.86
N ALA A 85 15.38 0.17 64.72
CA ALA A 85 14.81 0.93 65.83
C ALA A 85 13.32 0.69 66.04
N LYS A 86 12.53 0.42 64.98
CA LYS A 86 11.06 0.30 65.05
C LYS A 86 10.55 -1.08 64.63
N TRP A 87 9.41 -1.46 65.19
CA TRP A 87 8.70 -2.71 64.87
C TRP A 87 8.08 -2.63 63.47
N LYS A 88 8.31 -3.66 62.64
CA LYS A 88 7.93 -3.72 61.21
C LYS A 88 8.46 -2.56 60.35
N GLU A 89 9.61 -1.99 60.71
CA GLU A 89 10.36 -1.11 59.81
C GLU A 89 10.76 -1.91 58.55
N THR A 90 10.61 -1.32 57.36
CA THR A 90 10.91 -1.98 56.08
C THR A 90 12.12 -1.32 55.44
N PHE A 91 13.16 -2.11 55.17
CA PHE A 91 14.34 -1.68 54.44
C PHE A 91 14.26 -2.18 52.99
N LYS A 92 14.56 -1.31 52.03
CA LYS A 92 14.48 -1.61 50.59
C LYS A 92 15.79 -1.22 49.89
N VAL A 93 16.13 -1.92 48.82
CA VAL A 93 17.22 -1.56 47.91
C VAL A 93 16.83 -1.92 46.47
N ASP A 94 17.21 -1.09 45.52
CA ASP A 94 17.09 -1.41 44.11
C ASP A 94 18.45 -1.93 43.62
N LEU A 95 18.46 -3.00 42.82
CA LEU A 95 19.67 -3.69 42.39
C LEU A 95 19.94 -3.39 40.92
N GLU A 96 21.12 -2.85 40.63
CA GLU A 96 21.54 -2.50 39.26
C GLU A 96 21.82 -3.78 38.45
N PRO A 97 21.05 -4.08 37.38
CA PRO A 97 21.32 -5.24 36.54
C PRO A 97 22.55 -5.02 35.65
N PHE A 98 23.23 -6.09 35.26
CA PHE A 98 24.30 -6.05 34.27
C PHE A 98 24.33 -7.32 33.41
N ALA A 99 24.91 -7.21 32.22
CA ALA A 99 25.29 -8.32 31.35
C ALA A 99 26.82 -8.41 31.25
N VAL A 100 27.35 -9.56 30.83
CA VAL A 100 28.78 -9.76 30.55
C VAL A 100 28.94 -10.05 29.06
N VAL A 101 29.83 -9.31 28.39
CA VAL A 101 30.23 -9.55 27.01
C VAL A 101 31.67 -10.04 26.98
N GLU A 102 31.90 -11.18 26.34
CA GLU A 102 33.21 -11.81 26.14
C GLU A 102 33.47 -11.97 24.64
N ILE A 103 34.36 -11.14 24.08
CA ILE A 103 34.67 -11.11 22.65
C ILE A 103 36.02 -11.79 22.42
N SER A 104 36.07 -12.74 21.49
CA SER A 104 37.25 -13.56 21.19
C SER A 104 37.63 -13.48 19.72
N ALA A 105 38.90 -13.74 19.39
CA ALA A 105 39.33 -13.86 18.01
C ALA A 105 38.95 -15.25 17.47
N GLY A 106 38.15 -15.29 16.41
CA GLY A 106 37.78 -16.49 15.65
C GLY A 106 38.77 -16.84 14.53
N ASN A 107 39.72 -15.95 14.23
CA ASN A 107 40.83 -16.18 13.30
C ASN A 107 42.08 -15.35 13.66
N ASP A 108 43.23 -15.69 13.07
CA ASP A 108 44.52 -15.03 13.35
C ASP A 108 44.52 -13.53 13.03
N THR A 109 43.74 -13.11 12.04
CA THR A 109 43.61 -11.69 11.64
C THR A 109 42.89 -10.87 12.69
N ALA A 110 41.89 -11.44 13.38
CA ALA A 110 41.22 -10.82 14.53
C ALA A 110 42.06 -10.82 15.82
N THR A 111 43.13 -11.63 15.92
CA THR A 111 43.96 -11.69 17.12
C THR A 111 44.63 -10.34 17.40
N GLY A 112 44.37 -9.77 18.58
CA GLY A 112 44.83 -8.43 18.97
C GLY A 112 44.10 -7.27 18.29
N ALA A 113 43.03 -7.50 17.52
CA ALA A 113 42.25 -6.43 16.90
C ALA A 113 41.64 -5.49 17.95
N ALA A 114 41.50 -4.20 17.61
CA ALA A 114 41.01 -3.17 18.52
C ALA A 114 39.49 -3.23 18.66
N VAL A 115 38.99 -3.08 19.88
CA VAL A 115 37.57 -3.17 20.27
C VAL A 115 37.06 -1.79 20.69
N ARG A 116 35.90 -1.42 20.18
CA ARG A 116 35.11 -0.26 20.62
C ARG A 116 33.72 -0.73 21.05
N LEU A 117 33.25 -0.25 22.19
CA LEU A 117 31.87 -0.44 22.66
C LEU A 117 31.18 0.93 22.67
N ASP A 118 30.03 1.03 22.02
CA ASP A 118 29.26 2.27 21.85
C ASP A 118 30.12 3.44 21.31
N GLY A 119 30.98 3.10 20.34
CA GLY A 119 31.96 4.00 19.73
C GLY A 119 33.17 4.35 20.60
N LYS A 120 33.17 4.06 21.90
CA LYS A 120 34.29 4.33 22.83
C LYS A 120 35.36 3.24 22.67
N PRO A 121 36.65 3.57 22.47
CA PRO A 121 37.74 2.58 22.54
C PRO A 121 37.75 1.87 23.90
N SER A 122 37.72 0.54 23.90
CA SER A 122 37.54 -0.28 25.11
C SER A 122 38.70 -1.25 25.37
N GLY A 123 39.44 -1.65 24.33
CA GLY A 123 40.60 -2.53 24.47
C GLY A 123 40.96 -3.23 23.16
N ASN A 124 41.52 -4.44 23.27
CA ASN A 124 41.85 -5.31 22.14
C ASN A 124 41.36 -6.74 22.43
N LEU A 125 41.24 -7.59 21.41
CA LEU A 125 40.86 -9.00 21.57
C LEU A 125 41.99 -9.85 22.20
N PRO A 126 41.67 -10.79 23.11
CA PRO A 126 40.34 -11.09 23.67
C PRO A 126 39.89 -10.03 24.70
N PHE A 127 38.62 -9.64 24.62
CA PHE A 127 38.04 -8.55 25.42
C PHE A 127 36.90 -9.06 26.31
N ARG A 128 36.78 -8.51 27.52
CA ARG A 128 35.75 -8.87 28.50
C ARG A 128 35.29 -7.64 29.26
N ALA A 129 33.98 -7.40 29.31
CA ALA A 129 33.40 -6.29 30.06
C ALA A 129 32.06 -6.67 30.70
N GLU A 130 31.75 -6.01 31.81
CA GLU A 130 30.36 -5.86 32.28
C GLU A 130 29.75 -4.64 31.58
N VAL A 131 28.51 -4.78 31.15
CA VAL A 131 27.75 -3.77 30.39
C VAL A 131 26.36 -3.66 31.01
N GLU A 132 25.72 -2.50 30.90
CA GLU A 132 24.30 -2.37 31.25
C GLU A 132 23.43 -3.24 30.32
N PRO A 133 22.24 -3.68 30.72
CA PRO A 133 21.31 -4.34 29.81
C PRO A 133 20.68 -3.32 28.86
N GLY A 134 20.66 -3.64 27.57
CA GLY A 134 20.27 -2.70 26.52
C GLY A 134 20.89 -3.05 25.19
N ARG A 135 20.79 -2.12 24.23
CA ARG A 135 21.31 -2.29 22.87
C ARG A 135 22.64 -1.57 22.71
N HIS A 136 23.71 -2.34 22.54
CA HIS A 136 25.09 -1.84 22.47
C HIS A 136 25.72 -2.10 21.09
N LEU A 137 26.54 -1.16 20.62
CA LEU A 137 27.29 -1.31 19.36
C LEU A 137 28.72 -1.80 19.67
N VAL A 138 29.00 -3.06 19.34
CA VAL A 138 30.37 -3.57 19.28
C VAL A 138 30.96 -3.26 17.91
N GLN A 139 32.16 -2.70 17.89
CA GLN A 139 32.97 -2.59 16.68
C GLN A 139 34.35 -3.21 16.94
N VAL A 140 34.84 -4.02 16.00
CA VAL A 140 36.16 -4.64 16.07
C VAL A 140 36.89 -4.47 14.75
N GLY A 141 38.10 -3.92 14.80
CA GLY A 141 38.85 -3.56 13.58
C GLY A 141 40.36 -3.64 13.73
N ARG A 142 41.03 -3.75 12.59
CA ARG A 142 42.49 -3.80 12.43
C ARG A 142 42.86 -3.14 11.10
N GLN A 143 43.99 -2.45 11.04
CA GLN A 143 44.45 -1.81 9.79
C GLN A 143 44.66 -2.87 8.68
N GLY A 144 44.10 -2.63 7.49
CA GLY A 144 44.09 -3.57 6.37
C GLY A 144 42.93 -4.57 6.37
N PHE A 145 41.99 -4.48 7.32
CA PHE A 145 40.85 -5.38 7.46
C PHE A 145 39.52 -4.61 7.56
N HIS A 146 38.45 -5.21 7.05
CA HIS A 146 37.10 -4.69 7.23
C HIS A 146 36.75 -4.68 8.73
N THR A 147 36.24 -3.55 9.22
CA THR A 147 35.85 -3.40 10.63
C THR A 147 34.47 -3.99 10.85
N LEU A 148 34.39 -5.10 11.59
CA LEU A 148 33.11 -5.64 12.05
C LEU A 148 32.39 -4.58 12.89
N SER A 149 31.10 -4.38 12.63
CA SER A 149 30.22 -3.54 13.44
C SER A 149 28.90 -4.28 13.66
N GLN A 150 28.58 -4.61 14.91
CA GLN A 150 27.46 -5.46 15.28
C GLN A 150 26.72 -4.88 16.48
N TRP A 151 25.40 -4.79 16.37
CA TRP A 151 24.53 -4.49 17.51
C TRP A 151 24.30 -5.76 18.34
N LEU A 152 24.43 -5.64 19.66
CA LEU A 152 24.14 -6.68 20.64
C LEU A 152 23.03 -6.18 21.57
N ASP A 153 21.91 -6.91 21.60
CA ASP A 153 20.82 -6.67 22.54
C ASP A 153 21.04 -7.57 23.77
N LEU A 154 21.39 -6.94 24.90
CA LEU A 154 21.82 -7.59 26.14
C LEU A 154 20.70 -7.58 27.18
N VAL A 155 20.39 -8.74 27.77
CA VAL A 155 19.40 -8.86 28.86
C VAL A 155 20.08 -9.00 30.24
N PRO A 156 19.41 -8.64 31.36
CA PRO A 156 19.96 -8.77 32.71
C PRO A 156 20.52 -10.17 33.01
N GLY A 157 21.74 -10.24 33.51
CA GLY A 157 22.44 -11.49 33.85
C GLY A 157 22.95 -12.32 32.67
N GLN A 158 22.75 -11.88 31.42
CA GLN A 158 23.27 -12.57 30.25
C GLN A 158 24.80 -12.62 30.27
N LYS A 159 25.36 -13.75 29.85
CA LYS A 159 26.77 -13.89 29.48
C LYS A 159 26.82 -14.21 27.99
N LEU A 160 27.29 -13.28 27.18
CA LEU A 160 27.32 -13.38 25.72
C LEU A 160 28.76 -13.52 25.24
N THR A 161 29.07 -14.65 24.59
CA THR A 161 30.37 -14.90 23.97
C THR A 161 30.29 -14.67 22.47
N LEU A 162 31.13 -13.79 21.93
CA LEU A 162 31.16 -13.42 20.51
C LEU A 162 32.52 -13.77 19.88
N PRO A 163 32.62 -14.80 19.03
CA PRO A 163 33.79 -15.02 18.19
C PRO A 163 33.77 -14.06 16.99
N VAL A 164 34.84 -13.29 16.82
CA VAL A 164 34.99 -12.30 15.76
C VAL A 164 36.04 -12.75 14.76
N MET A 165 35.67 -12.80 13.48
CA MET A 165 36.58 -13.03 12.37
C MET A 165 36.74 -11.72 11.59
N LEU A 166 37.96 -11.36 11.21
CA LEU A 166 38.21 -10.19 10.35
C LEU A 166 38.67 -10.61 8.96
N GLU A 167 38.06 -10.00 7.93
CA GLU A 167 38.38 -10.21 6.52
C GLU A 167 39.33 -9.11 6.02
N ALA A 168 40.35 -9.51 5.25
CA ALA A 168 41.31 -8.56 4.68
C ALA A 168 40.64 -7.73 3.59
N MET A 169 40.96 -6.43 3.53
CA MET A 169 40.57 -5.61 2.40
C MET A 169 41.38 -6.04 1.16
N ALA A 170 40.72 -6.13 0.00
CA ALA A 170 41.42 -6.35 -1.25
C ALA A 170 42.35 -5.15 -1.56
N PRO A 171 43.51 -5.37 -2.20
CA PRO A 171 44.29 -4.26 -2.76
C PRO A 171 43.50 -3.58 -3.88
N GLU A 172 43.75 -2.28 -4.09
CA GLU A 172 43.20 -1.50 -5.20
C GLU A 172 44.27 -1.21 -6.29
N THR A 173 45.53 -1.56 -6.01
CA THR A 173 46.72 -1.34 -6.84
C THR A 173 47.44 -2.65 -7.17
N GLY A 174 48.14 -2.67 -8.30
CA GLY A 174 49.09 -3.71 -8.73
C GLY A 174 50.45 -3.09 -9.10
N SER A 175 51.25 -3.81 -9.88
CA SER A 175 52.58 -3.34 -10.31
C SER A 175 52.93 -3.71 -11.76
N ILE A 176 53.86 -2.97 -12.37
CA ILE A 176 54.34 -3.21 -13.74
C ILE A 176 55.87 -3.28 -13.76
N LEU A 177 56.42 -4.41 -14.18
CA LEU A 177 57.82 -4.56 -14.56
C LEU A 177 58.02 -4.18 -16.04
N VAL A 178 58.98 -3.30 -16.32
CA VAL A 178 59.26 -2.83 -17.68
C VAL A 178 60.73 -3.13 -18.01
N ALA A 179 60.96 -3.97 -19.01
CA ALA A 179 62.30 -4.47 -19.37
C ALA A 179 62.40 -4.79 -20.88
N GLY A 180 62.68 -3.78 -21.69
CA GLY A 180 62.98 -3.92 -23.13
C GLY A 180 64.45 -4.21 -23.43
N ASP A 181 64.77 -4.44 -24.71
CA ASP A 181 66.16 -4.67 -25.17
C ASP A 181 67.06 -3.41 -25.10
N VAL A 182 66.47 -2.22 -25.20
CA VAL A 182 67.15 -0.93 -24.95
C VAL A 182 67.10 -0.59 -23.46
N VAL A 183 68.28 -0.49 -22.85
CA VAL A 183 68.49 -0.01 -21.46
C VAL A 183 68.55 1.52 -21.44
N GLY A 184 67.97 2.13 -20.40
CA GLY A 184 67.98 3.58 -20.18
C GLY A 184 66.92 4.36 -20.95
N ALA A 185 65.99 3.70 -21.64
CA ALA A 185 64.90 4.37 -22.35
C ALA A 185 63.86 4.91 -21.33
N PRO A 186 63.49 6.21 -21.38
CA PRO A 186 62.44 6.77 -20.54
C PRO A 186 61.10 6.04 -20.67
N ILE A 187 60.51 5.73 -19.51
CA ILE A 187 59.21 5.09 -19.34
C ILE A 187 58.20 6.16 -18.95
N TYR A 188 57.04 6.15 -19.60
CA TYR A 188 55.86 6.93 -19.22
C TYR A 188 54.68 5.99 -18.99
N LEU A 189 53.87 6.31 -17.98
CA LEU A 189 52.57 5.67 -17.74
C LEU A 189 51.51 6.77 -17.77
N ASP A 190 50.52 6.63 -18.66
CA ASP A 190 49.47 7.62 -18.95
C ASP A 190 49.99 9.04 -19.31
N GLY A 191 51.25 9.12 -19.73
CA GLY A 191 51.96 10.36 -20.06
C GLY A 191 52.89 10.88 -18.96
N GLU A 192 52.78 10.39 -17.72
CA GLU A 192 53.63 10.80 -16.59
C GLU A 192 54.93 9.97 -16.52
N PRO A 193 56.10 10.59 -16.23
CA PRO A 193 57.39 9.92 -16.28
C PRO A 193 57.64 9.01 -15.07
N HIS A 194 57.88 7.72 -15.33
CA HIS A 194 58.03 6.66 -14.32
C HIS A 194 59.43 6.00 -14.33
N GLY A 195 60.46 6.75 -14.72
CA GLY A 195 61.85 6.30 -14.71
C GLY A 195 62.36 5.85 -16.08
N VAL A 196 63.27 4.86 -16.09
CA VAL A 196 63.94 4.35 -17.30
C VAL A 196 64.06 2.83 -17.27
N THR A 197 64.17 2.18 -18.43
CA THR A 197 64.32 0.72 -18.52
C THR A 197 65.65 0.19 -17.96
N PRO A 198 65.67 -0.94 -17.21
CA PRO A 198 64.53 -1.64 -16.64
C PRO A 198 64.07 -1.04 -15.30
N ALA A 199 62.76 -1.02 -15.04
CA ALA A 199 62.17 -0.53 -13.78
C ALA A 199 60.93 -1.33 -13.36
N VAL A 200 60.56 -1.22 -12.08
CA VAL A 200 59.25 -1.65 -11.55
C VAL A 200 58.48 -0.43 -11.09
N LEU A 201 57.25 -0.31 -11.56
CA LEU A 201 56.25 0.66 -11.11
C LEU A 201 55.38 -0.07 -10.08
N GLU A 202 55.47 0.30 -8.81
CA GLU A 202 54.60 -0.20 -7.73
C GLU A 202 53.41 0.75 -7.55
N ASP A 203 52.38 0.31 -6.82
CA ASP A 203 51.16 1.08 -6.50
C ASP A 203 50.39 1.66 -7.71
N VAL A 204 50.46 1.01 -8.86
CA VAL A 204 49.68 1.37 -10.06
C VAL A 204 48.22 0.97 -9.85
N PRO A 205 47.22 1.85 -10.07
CA PRO A 205 45.80 1.49 -9.93
C PRO A 205 45.39 0.27 -10.78
N ALA A 206 44.36 -0.45 -10.35
CA ALA A 206 43.75 -1.48 -11.20
C ALA A 206 42.88 -0.84 -12.29
N GLY A 207 43.27 -1.02 -13.55
CA GLY A 207 42.65 -0.34 -14.69
C GLY A 207 43.35 -0.64 -16.01
N GLU A 208 42.97 0.08 -17.07
CA GLU A 208 43.77 0.13 -18.31
C GLU A 208 44.63 1.39 -18.29
N HIS A 209 45.92 1.22 -18.60
CA HIS A 209 46.94 2.26 -18.60
C HIS A 209 47.73 2.22 -19.91
N LEU A 210 48.15 3.37 -20.42
CA LEU A 210 49.02 3.47 -21.59
C LEU A 210 50.49 3.54 -21.14
N ILE A 211 51.26 2.50 -21.42
CA ILE A 211 52.72 2.56 -21.26
C ILE A 211 53.38 3.01 -22.58
N GLU A 212 54.28 3.98 -22.47
CA GLU A 212 55.12 4.46 -23.58
C GLU A 212 56.60 4.43 -23.20
N ILE A 213 57.44 3.89 -24.08
CA ILE A 213 58.89 3.71 -23.88
C ILE A 213 59.61 4.39 -25.05
N ARG A 214 60.41 5.42 -24.77
CA ARG A 214 60.97 6.34 -25.79
C ARG A 214 62.50 6.22 -25.95
N PRO A 215 63.03 5.20 -26.67
CA PRO A 215 64.46 5.11 -27.00
C PRO A 215 64.94 6.27 -27.88
N GLU A 216 66.24 6.59 -27.82
CA GLU A 216 66.83 7.65 -28.65
C GLU A 216 67.05 7.18 -30.09
N LYS A 217 66.72 8.03 -31.08
CA LYS A 217 66.91 7.78 -32.53
C LYS A 217 66.19 6.53 -33.08
N MET A 218 65.17 6.05 -32.36
CA MET A 218 64.29 4.94 -32.74
C MET A 218 62.83 5.37 -32.50
N GLU A 219 61.87 4.63 -33.05
CA GLU A 219 60.45 4.90 -32.79
C GLU A 219 60.04 4.48 -31.36
N ALA A 220 59.09 5.20 -30.76
CA ALA A 220 58.63 4.93 -29.40
C ALA A 220 57.67 3.74 -29.36
N HIS A 221 57.90 2.78 -28.47
CA HIS A 221 56.96 1.69 -28.22
C HIS A 221 55.78 2.22 -27.39
N ARG A 222 54.55 1.94 -27.82
CA ARG A 222 53.31 2.32 -27.13
C ARG A 222 52.41 1.10 -27.00
N GLN A 223 51.86 0.88 -25.81
CA GLN A 223 51.04 -0.29 -25.54
C GLN A 223 50.04 0.02 -24.43
N THR A 224 48.74 -0.22 -24.67
CA THR A 224 47.76 -0.26 -23.59
C THR A 224 47.94 -1.57 -22.82
N VAL A 225 47.96 -1.48 -21.49
CA VAL A 225 48.13 -2.60 -20.56
C VAL A 225 47.05 -2.57 -19.50
N ARG A 226 46.58 -3.75 -19.07
CA ARG A 226 45.60 -3.87 -18.00
C ARG A 226 46.28 -4.33 -16.71
N VAL A 227 46.19 -3.52 -15.67
CA VAL A 227 46.70 -3.82 -14.33
C VAL A 227 45.59 -4.46 -13.51
N VAL A 228 45.92 -5.54 -12.80
CA VAL A 228 45.05 -6.24 -11.85
C VAL A 228 45.61 -6.01 -10.44
N ALA A 229 44.73 -5.71 -9.48
CA ALA A 229 45.17 -5.41 -8.13
C ALA A 229 45.83 -6.63 -7.46
N GLY A 230 46.95 -6.40 -6.77
CA GLY A 230 47.79 -7.43 -6.17
C GLY A 230 48.67 -8.23 -7.14
N GLU A 231 48.53 -8.03 -8.46
CA GLU A 231 49.35 -8.72 -9.47
C GLU A 231 50.55 -7.87 -9.95
N ARG A 232 51.48 -8.53 -10.66
CA ARG A 232 52.60 -7.88 -11.35
C ARG A 232 52.61 -8.23 -12.84
N LEU A 233 52.37 -7.22 -13.67
CA LEU A 233 52.47 -7.32 -15.13
C LEU A 233 53.92 -7.15 -15.59
N SER A 234 54.26 -7.64 -16.79
CA SER A 234 55.59 -7.44 -17.40
C SER A 234 55.49 -6.99 -18.86
N VAL A 235 56.33 -6.02 -19.26
CA VAL A 235 56.36 -5.39 -20.59
C VAL A 235 57.79 -5.36 -21.14
N SER A 236 58.00 -5.88 -22.37
CA SER A 236 59.35 -6.09 -22.94
C SER A 236 59.40 -5.87 -24.47
N PRO A 237 59.62 -4.61 -24.94
CA PRO A 237 59.71 -4.28 -26.38
C PRO A 237 61.10 -4.53 -27.01
N THR A 238 61.17 -4.42 -28.36
CA THR A 238 62.41 -4.55 -29.17
C THR A 238 62.45 -3.58 -30.36
N PHE A 239 63.64 -3.07 -30.75
CA PHE A 239 63.79 -1.99 -31.76
C PHE A 239 64.83 -2.27 -32.89
N ARG A 240 64.75 -1.60 -34.05
CA ARG A 240 65.60 -1.85 -35.26
C ARG A 240 65.85 -0.59 -36.14
N THR A 241 66.77 -0.67 -37.13
CA THR A 241 67.16 0.40 -38.09
C THR A 241 67.43 -0.14 -39.53
N ALA A 242 67.46 0.70 -40.58
CA ALA A 242 67.45 0.28 -42.01
C ALA A 242 68.40 1.05 -42.97
N SER A 243 68.52 0.59 -44.24
CA SER A 243 69.35 1.16 -45.33
C SER A 243 68.70 0.95 -46.73
N THR A 244 69.23 1.56 -47.81
CA THR A 244 68.40 2.06 -48.94
C THR A 244 68.71 1.51 -50.36
N GLY A 245 67.68 0.97 -51.05
CA GLY A 245 67.53 0.99 -52.52
C GLY A 245 67.64 -0.35 -53.30
N GLY A 246 66.63 -0.70 -54.12
CA GLY A 246 66.56 -1.92 -54.97
C GLY A 246 65.86 -1.72 -56.34
N ASN A 247 65.50 -2.81 -57.03
CA ASN A 247 64.94 -2.81 -58.40
C ASN A 247 63.56 -3.49 -58.49
N LEU A 248 62.69 -2.98 -59.37
CA LEU A 248 61.29 -3.42 -59.49
C LEU A 248 60.83 -3.56 -60.96
N ARG A 249 60.21 -4.69 -61.30
CA ARG A 249 59.54 -4.95 -62.59
C ARG A 249 58.05 -5.19 -62.38
N ILE A 250 57.22 -4.55 -63.21
CA ILE A 250 55.77 -4.50 -63.06
C ILE A 250 55.14 -5.00 -64.35
N ILE A 251 54.26 -6.00 -64.25
CA ILE A 251 53.43 -6.49 -65.37
C ILE A 251 51.95 -6.34 -65.00
N ALA A 252 51.06 -6.38 -65.99
CA ALA A 252 49.61 -6.32 -65.79
C ALA A 252 48.88 -7.36 -66.64
N ASN A 253 47.67 -7.76 -66.22
CA ASN A 253 46.81 -8.68 -66.97
C ASN A 253 46.09 -8.03 -68.17
N ILE A 254 45.89 -6.71 -68.15
CA ILE A 254 45.27 -5.94 -69.22
C ILE A 254 46.38 -5.31 -70.09
N PRO A 255 46.38 -5.53 -71.42
CA PRO A 255 47.29 -4.84 -72.34
C PRO A 255 47.16 -3.32 -72.23
N ASP A 256 48.27 -2.61 -72.43
CA ASP A 256 48.35 -1.15 -72.42
C ASP A 256 47.87 -0.46 -71.11
N ALA A 257 47.70 -1.21 -70.02
CA ALA A 257 47.35 -0.66 -68.70
C ALA A 257 48.42 0.31 -68.21
N GLN A 258 48.01 1.52 -67.82
CA GLN A 258 48.88 2.59 -67.38
C GLN A 258 49.34 2.34 -65.94
N ILE A 259 50.66 2.27 -65.74
CA ILE A 259 51.34 2.00 -64.47
C ILE A 259 51.80 3.28 -63.79
N PHE A 260 51.67 3.30 -62.45
CA PHE A 260 52.20 4.32 -61.56
C PHE A 260 52.97 3.66 -60.40
N LEU A 261 53.99 4.33 -59.89
CA LEU A 261 54.75 3.97 -58.69
C LEU A 261 54.76 5.18 -57.75
N ASP A 262 54.19 5.05 -56.56
CA ASP A 262 54.02 6.14 -55.57
C ASP A 262 53.32 7.39 -56.15
N GLY A 263 52.49 7.19 -57.18
CA GLY A 263 51.83 8.25 -57.96
C GLY A 263 52.60 8.77 -59.18
N GLU A 264 53.90 8.47 -59.33
CA GLU A 264 54.67 8.79 -60.54
C GLU A 264 54.26 7.86 -61.70
N ALA A 265 53.78 8.43 -62.82
CA ALA A 265 53.41 7.65 -64.00
C ALA A 265 54.64 7.07 -64.70
N LEU A 266 54.78 5.74 -64.74
CA LEU A 266 55.95 5.07 -65.30
C LEU A 266 55.78 4.62 -66.77
N GLY A 267 54.56 4.62 -67.31
CA GLY A 267 54.23 4.18 -68.67
C GLY A 267 53.26 2.99 -68.69
N VAL A 268 53.06 2.38 -69.85
CA VAL A 268 52.17 1.20 -70.00
C VAL A 268 52.89 -0.10 -69.66
N ALA A 269 52.18 -1.07 -69.09
CA ALA A 269 52.74 -2.38 -68.73
C ALA A 269 53.23 -3.17 -69.96
N PRO A 270 54.36 -3.91 -69.88
CA PRO A 270 55.21 -4.14 -68.69
C PRO A 270 56.36 -3.12 -68.55
N VAL A 271 56.58 -2.62 -67.33
CA VAL A 271 57.59 -1.59 -67.01
C VAL A 271 58.69 -2.15 -66.07
N THR A 272 59.86 -1.50 -66.01
CA THR A 272 60.93 -1.80 -65.04
C THR A 272 61.58 -0.50 -64.57
N ARG A 273 61.71 -0.33 -63.25
CA ARG A 273 62.31 0.83 -62.59
C ARG A 273 63.44 0.34 -61.67
N ASN A 274 64.61 0.93 -61.82
CA ASN A 274 65.80 0.61 -61.02
C ASN A 274 66.03 1.70 -59.96
N GLY A 275 66.67 1.34 -58.85
CA GLY A 275 67.00 2.29 -57.78
C GLY A 275 65.78 2.86 -57.05
N VAL A 276 64.68 2.11 -57.00
CA VAL A 276 63.55 2.39 -56.09
C VAL A 276 64.08 2.29 -54.65
N PRO A 277 63.71 3.18 -53.70
CA PRO A 277 64.12 3.07 -52.30
C PRO A 277 63.82 1.69 -51.68
N ALA A 278 64.41 1.41 -50.52
CA ALA A 278 64.06 0.20 -49.76
C ALA A 278 62.97 0.53 -48.75
N GLY A 279 61.89 -0.24 -48.76
CA GLY A 279 60.66 0.03 -48.01
C GLY A 279 59.41 -0.46 -48.74
N GLU A 280 58.23 -0.11 -48.22
CA GLU A 280 56.97 -0.28 -48.95
C GLU A 280 56.81 0.81 -50.01
N HIS A 281 56.50 0.39 -51.23
CA HIS A 281 56.13 1.23 -52.36
C HIS A 281 54.74 0.84 -52.86
N VAL A 282 53.98 1.82 -53.36
CA VAL A 282 52.61 1.60 -53.83
C VAL A 282 52.61 1.58 -55.35
N VAL A 283 52.25 0.45 -55.96
CA VAL A 283 52.17 0.31 -57.41
C VAL A 283 50.73 0.22 -57.85
N GLN A 284 50.34 1.05 -58.81
CA GLN A 284 48.97 1.17 -59.29
C GLN A 284 48.90 0.89 -60.78
N ALA A 285 47.83 0.24 -61.23
CA ALA A 285 47.50 0.07 -62.64
C ALA A 285 46.07 0.56 -62.94
N ARG A 286 45.90 1.24 -64.08
CA ARG A 286 44.61 1.75 -64.56
C ARG A 286 44.38 1.35 -66.02
N ALA A 287 43.16 0.91 -66.33
CA ALA A 287 42.67 0.66 -67.68
C ALA A 287 41.17 1.03 -67.76
N GLU A 288 40.67 1.40 -68.94
CA GLU A 288 39.28 1.80 -69.13
C GLU A 288 38.31 0.61 -68.94
N GLY A 289 37.27 0.80 -68.13
CA GLY A 289 36.27 -0.25 -67.81
C GLY A 289 36.65 -1.18 -66.65
N PHE A 290 37.84 -1.06 -66.08
CA PHE A 290 38.32 -1.90 -64.97
C PHE A 290 38.49 -1.11 -63.68
N ALA A 291 38.36 -1.80 -62.55
CA ALA A 291 38.77 -1.29 -61.25
C ALA A 291 40.29 -1.04 -61.25
N MET A 292 40.70 0.05 -60.62
CA MET A 292 42.10 0.38 -60.40
C MET A 292 42.73 -0.66 -59.47
N ALA A 293 43.72 -1.39 -59.98
CA ALA A 293 44.48 -2.34 -59.16
C ALA A 293 45.61 -1.61 -58.43
N GLU A 294 45.79 -1.91 -57.14
CA GLU A 294 46.89 -1.41 -56.31
C GLU A 294 47.54 -2.57 -55.57
N GLU A 295 48.87 -2.64 -55.58
CA GLU A 295 49.67 -3.60 -54.83
C GLU A 295 50.77 -2.86 -54.06
N LYS A 296 50.80 -3.04 -52.74
CA LYS A 296 51.96 -2.67 -51.92
C LYS A 296 53.08 -3.66 -52.16
N VAL A 297 54.24 -3.17 -52.58
CA VAL A 297 55.44 -3.98 -52.78
C VAL A 297 56.54 -3.53 -51.83
N VAL A 298 57.07 -4.47 -51.05
CA VAL A 298 58.33 -4.24 -50.33
C VAL A 298 59.48 -4.39 -51.33
N VAL A 299 60.26 -3.33 -51.51
CA VAL A 299 61.52 -3.37 -52.25
C VAL A 299 62.65 -3.55 -51.24
N GLU A 300 63.41 -4.64 -51.39
CA GLU A 300 64.59 -4.92 -50.56
C GLU A 300 65.83 -4.21 -51.14
N ALA A 301 66.73 -3.73 -50.28
CA ALA A 301 67.97 -3.09 -50.71
C ALA A 301 68.85 -4.08 -51.51
N GLY A 302 69.20 -3.70 -52.75
CA GLY A 302 69.93 -4.54 -53.71
C GLY A 302 69.11 -5.66 -54.36
N GLY A 303 67.86 -5.89 -53.94
CA GLY A 303 66.99 -6.93 -54.49
C GLY A 303 66.41 -6.59 -55.86
N GLN A 304 65.95 -7.61 -56.60
CA GLN A 304 65.10 -7.43 -57.78
C GLN A 304 63.75 -8.10 -57.55
N ARG A 305 62.68 -7.30 -57.50
CA ARG A 305 61.30 -7.77 -57.31
C ARG A 305 60.53 -7.71 -58.63
N VAL A 306 59.65 -8.69 -58.84
CA VAL A 306 58.68 -8.70 -59.95
C VAL A 306 57.27 -8.81 -59.34
N ILE A 307 56.34 -7.97 -59.80
CA ILE A 307 54.92 -8.00 -59.40
C ILE A 307 54.00 -8.00 -60.62
N SER A 308 52.75 -8.42 -60.42
CA SER A 308 51.80 -8.71 -61.51
C SER A 308 50.39 -8.23 -61.16
N LEU A 309 50.11 -6.97 -61.48
CA LEU A 309 48.83 -6.33 -61.18
C LEU A 309 47.68 -6.95 -61.98
N ARG A 310 46.62 -7.33 -61.28
CA ARG A 310 45.40 -7.88 -61.86
C ARG A 310 44.27 -6.87 -61.70
N LEU A 311 43.89 -6.23 -62.79
CA LEU A 311 42.70 -5.37 -62.86
C LEU A 311 41.47 -6.25 -63.12
N GLU A 312 40.37 -5.95 -62.45
CA GLU A 312 39.10 -6.69 -62.53
C GLU A 312 37.98 -5.76 -63.05
N ALA A 313 37.00 -6.32 -63.78
CA ALA A 313 35.94 -5.50 -64.38
C ALA A 313 35.01 -4.94 -63.29
N ILE A 314 34.58 -3.69 -63.42
CA ILE A 314 33.73 -3.04 -62.41
C ILE A 314 32.31 -3.64 -62.49
N GLN A 315 31.99 -4.56 -61.57
CA GLN A 315 30.60 -4.93 -61.28
C GLN A 315 29.90 -3.78 -60.53
N ARG A 316 28.58 -3.74 -60.63
CA ARG A 316 27.70 -2.83 -59.89
C ARG A 316 26.74 -3.68 -59.09
N ASP A 317 26.78 -3.56 -57.78
CA ASP A 317 25.86 -4.22 -56.88
C ASP A 317 24.86 -3.16 -56.38
N ASP A 318 23.59 -3.27 -56.78
CA ASP A 318 22.55 -2.35 -56.33
C ASP A 318 22.32 -2.52 -54.81
N GLY A 319 21.85 -1.47 -54.15
CA GLY A 319 21.57 -1.51 -52.71
C GLY A 319 20.40 -2.40 -52.29
N ARG A 320 19.99 -2.28 -51.03
CA ARG A 320 18.88 -3.02 -50.42
C ARG A 320 18.08 -2.12 -49.47
N ILE A 321 16.77 -2.35 -49.33
CA ILE A 321 15.97 -1.78 -48.23
C ILE A 321 15.52 -2.91 -47.30
N VAL A 322 15.74 -2.76 -46.01
CA VAL A 322 15.21 -3.62 -44.95
C VAL A 322 14.39 -2.75 -44.00
N VAL A 323 13.14 -3.15 -43.73
CA VAL A 323 12.26 -2.47 -42.77
C VAL A 323 11.76 -3.48 -41.73
N ASN A 324 12.24 -3.30 -40.51
CA ASN A 324 11.79 -3.97 -39.30
C ASN A 324 10.80 -3.07 -38.53
N SER A 325 10.06 -3.61 -37.57
CA SER A 325 9.31 -2.83 -36.59
C SER A 325 9.29 -3.55 -35.24
N SER A 326 9.19 -2.79 -34.15
CA SER A 326 8.96 -3.34 -32.81
C SER A 326 7.58 -4.02 -32.68
N ILE A 327 6.62 -3.64 -33.52
CA ILE A 327 5.25 -4.18 -33.52
C ILE A 327 5.11 -5.22 -34.64
N GLY A 328 5.22 -6.51 -34.28
CA GLY A 328 5.25 -7.61 -35.26
C GLY A 328 4.02 -7.75 -36.17
N HIS A 329 2.89 -7.14 -35.83
CA HIS A 329 1.67 -7.13 -36.66
C HIS A 329 1.51 -5.86 -37.52
N ALA A 330 2.43 -4.89 -37.43
CA ALA A 330 2.38 -3.62 -38.15
C ALA A 330 2.36 -3.81 -39.69
N ARG A 331 1.80 -2.85 -40.41
CA ARG A 331 1.78 -2.80 -41.88
C ARG A 331 2.82 -1.83 -42.40
N ILE A 332 3.69 -2.32 -43.28
CA ILE A 332 4.75 -1.55 -43.92
C ILE A 332 4.36 -1.25 -45.37
N ARG A 333 4.49 0.01 -45.76
CA ARG A 333 4.26 0.51 -47.11
C ARG A 333 5.47 1.33 -47.56
N VAL A 334 6.02 0.98 -48.73
CA VAL A 334 7.15 1.69 -49.35
C VAL A 334 6.70 2.20 -50.72
N ASP A 335 6.95 3.48 -51.02
CA ASP A 335 6.56 4.16 -52.26
C ASP A 335 5.08 3.94 -52.64
N ASN A 336 4.22 4.10 -51.63
CA ASN A 336 2.77 3.87 -51.69
C ASN A 336 2.33 2.41 -51.96
N ARG A 337 3.25 1.45 -52.10
CA ARG A 337 2.96 0.01 -52.21
C ARG A 337 2.99 -0.65 -50.83
N ASP A 338 1.87 -1.23 -50.43
CA ASP A 338 1.78 -2.09 -49.23
C ASP A 338 2.55 -3.40 -49.45
N LEU A 339 3.38 -3.77 -48.48
CA LEU A 339 4.28 -4.94 -48.53
C LEU A 339 4.03 -5.93 -47.38
N GLY A 340 2.99 -5.73 -46.57
CA GLY A 340 2.62 -6.65 -45.48
C GLY A 340 3.29 -6.32 -44.15
N GLN A 341 3.71 -7.36 -43.43
CA GLN A 341 4.23 -7.31 -42.05
C GLN A 341 5.77 -7.37 -41.99
N PRO A 342 6.41 -6.86 -40.93
CA PRO A 342 7.86 -6.95 -40.75
C PRO A 342 8.34 -8.41 -40.62
N PRO A 343 9.57 -8.74 -41.07
CA PRO A 343 10.50 -7.88 -41.80
C PRO A 343 10.13 -7.75 -43.28
N VAL A 344 10.12 -6.52 -43.80
CA VAL A 344 9.98 -6.25 -45.24
C VAL A 344 11.37 -6.03 -45.86
N VAL A 345 11.60 -6.64 -47.02
CA VAL A 345 12.86 -6.59 -47.77
C VAL A 345 12.60 -6.19 -49.21
N ILE A 346 13.41 -5.29 -49.75
CA ILE A 346 13.47 -4.93 -51.17
C ILE A 346 14.93 -5.04 -51.62
N GLU A 347 15.23 -6.05 -52.41
CA GLU A 347 16.50 -6.16 -53.14
C GLU A 347 16.47 -5.24 -54.38
N ASN A 348 17.61 -4.65 -54.75
CA ASN A 348 17.78 -3.79 -55.93
C ASN A 348 16.74 -2.65 -56.08
N PRO A 349 16.61 -1.74 -55.09
CA PRO A 349 15.72 -0.58 -55.14
C PRO A 349 16.22 0.48 -56.12
N THR A 350 15.31 1.28 -56.67
CA THR A 350 15.67 2.37 -57.59
C THR A 350 16.34 3.53 -56.86
N HIS A 351 17.60 3.84 -57.19
CA HIS A 351 18.40 4.88 -56.52
C HIS A 351 17.63 6.21 -56.32
N GLY A 352 17.60 6.68 -55.07
CA GLY A 352 16.86 7.87 -54.66
C GLY A 352 16.24 7.71 -53.27
N ALA A 353 15.37 8.64 -52.90
CA ALA A 353 14.64 8.63 -51.63
C ALA A 353 13.31 7.88 -51.77
N HIS A 354 13.13 6.83 -50.96
CA HIS A 354 11.92 6.04 -50.85
C HIS A 354 11.06 6.48 -49.67
N ALA A 355 9.76 6.60 -49.85
CA ALA A 355 8.83 7.00 -48.79
C ALA A 355 8.32 5.76 -48.03
N ILE A 356 8.66 5.65 -46.74
CA ILE A 356 8.29 4.52 -45.88
C ILE A 356 7.24 4.96 -44.86
N ILE A 357 6.13 4.21 -44.81
CA ILE A 357 5.05 4.41 -43.84
C ILE A 357 4.82 3.09 -43.11
N VAL A 358 4.81 3.13 -41.78
CA VAL A 358 4.58 1.96 -40.92
C VAL A 358 3.44 2.28 -39.95
N THR A 359 2.41 1.42 -39.93
CA THR A 359 1.18 1.64 -39.15
C THR A 359 0.80 0.40 -38.34
N ALA A 360 0.19 0.59 -37.16
CA ALA A 360 -0.35 -0.50 -36.35
C ALA A 360 -1.58 -0.02 -35.57
N GLU A 361 -2.49 -0.95 -35.23
CA GLU A 361 -3.69 -0.61 -34.44
C GLU A 361 -3.27 -0.25 -33.01
N GLY A 362 -3.77 0.87 -32.49
CA GLY A 362 -3.36 1.41 -31.19
C GLY A 362 -2.08 2.25 -31.18
N PHE A 363 -1.42 2.44 -32.34
CA PHE A 363 -0.17 3.20 -32.47
C PHE A 363 -0.29 4.37 -33.46
N LYS A 364 0.63 5.33 -33.37
CA LYS A 364 0.78 6.43 -34.32
C LYS A 364 1.50 5.96 -35.59
N ASP A 365 1.06 6.43 -36.75
CA ASP A 365 1.74 6.25 -38.04
C ASP A 365 3.19 6.78 -37.98
N LEU A 366 4.19 5.91 -38.14
CA LEU A 366 5.54 6.35 -38.49
C LEU A 366 5.59 6.66 -39.98
N ARG A 367 6.13 7.83 -40.33
CA ARG A 367 6.29 8.28 -41.72
C ARG A 367 7.69 8.87 -41.89
N THR A 368 8.49 8.26 -42.74
CA THR A 368 9.91 8.60 -42.94
C THR A 368 10.35 8.37 -44.38
N THR A 369 11.58 8.73 -44.70
CA THR A 369 12.22 8.53 -46.01
C THR A 369 13.58 7.87 -45.86
N CYS A 370 13.95 7.01 -46.79
CA CYS A 370 15.27 6.37 -46.80
C CYS A 370 15.91 6.41 -48.18
N GLU A 371 17.22 6.67 -48.25
CA GLU A 371 17.95 6.85 -49.50
C GLU A 371 18.74 5.60 -49.91
N THR A 372 18.71 5.27 -51.20
CA THR A 372 19.39 4.12 -51.79
C THR A 372 20.31 4.52 -52.95
N GLY A 373 21.35 3.73 -53.19
CA GLY A 373 22.38 4.04 -54.18
C GLY A 373 23.30 2.86 -54.51
N PRO A 374 24.29 3.04 -55.42
CA PRO A 374 25.12 1.95 -55.99
C PRO A 374 26.03 1.16 -55.03
N THR A 375 26.02 1.51 -53.74
CA THR A 375 26.56 0.74 -52.60
C THR A 375 25.80 1.06 -51.30
N GLN A 376 24.68 1.79 -51.38
CA GLN A 376 24.00 2.40 -50.24
C GLN A 376 22.69 1.64 -49.99
N SER A 377 22.70 0.85 -48.91
CA SER A 377 21.53 0.13 -48.41
C SER A 377 20.89 0.88 -47.25
N CYS A 378 19.57 0.76 -47.14
CA CYS A 378 18.76 1.24 -46.05
C CYS A 378 18.41 0.09 -45.10
N GLU A 379 18.63 0.28 -43.79
CA GLU A 379 18.01 -0.54 -42.76
C GLU A 379 17.28 0.38 -41.77
N LEU A 380 15.97 0.16 -41.61
CA LEU A 380 15.09 0.93 -40.73
C LEU A 380 14.46 0.00 -39.69
N VAL A 381 14.54 0.39 -38.42
CA VAL A 381 13.75 -0.20 -37.34
C VAL A 381 12.66 0.79 -36.96
N ALA A 382 11.41 0.45 -37.25
CA ALA A 382 10.25 1.28 -36.96
C ALA A 382 9.74 1.04 -35.55
N GLU A 383 10.19 1.88 -34.61
CA GLU A 383 9.57 2.02 -33.29
C GLU A 383 8.33 2.90 -33.41
N LEU A 384 7.18 2.42 -32.91
CA LEU A 384 5.90 3.12 -32.99
C LEU A 384 5.48 3.61 -31.60
N GLU A 385 5.05 4.87 -31.50
CA GLU A 385 4.47 5.42 -30.26
C GLU A 385 3.01 4.94 -30.08
N PRO A 386 2.59 4.50 -28.89
CA PRO A 386 1.19 4.18 -28.62
C PRO A 386 0.30 5.44 -28.67
N VAL A 387 -1.00 5.22 -28.89
CA VAL A 387 -2.05 6.22 -28.74
C VAL A 387 -2.71 6.02 -27.38
N GLU A 388 -2.56 6.98 -26.49
CA GLU A 388 -3.12 6.91 -25.13
C GLU A 388 -4.60 7.31 -25.09
N VAL A 389 -5.41 6.52 -24.37
CA VAL A 389 -6.83 6.71 -24.11
C VAL A 389 -7.03 7.00 -22.62
N ARG A 390 -7.86 7.98 -22.26
CA ARG A 390 -8.26 8.19 -20.85
C ARG A 390 -9.20 7.06 -20.45
N LEU A 391 -8.82 6.24 -19.48
CA LEU A 391 -9.66 5.21 -18.88
C LEU A 391 -10.05 5.63 -17.45
N ARG A 392 -11.35 5.58 -17.15
CA ARG A 392 -11.94 5.75 -15.82
C ARG A 392 -12.63 4.45 -15.40
N VAL A 393 -12.32 3.95 -14.20
CA VAL A 393 -12.94 2.73 -13.64
C VAL A 393 -13.45 3.01 -12.23
N THR A 394 -14.72 2.74 -11.99
CA THR A 394 -15.39 2.85 -10.68
C THR A 394 -15.89 1.49 -10.20
N ALA A 395 -16.14 1.35 -8.90
CA ALA A 395 -16.92 0.23 -8.36
C ALA A 395 -17.75 0.64 -7.15
N ASP A 396 -18.76 -0.17 -6.83
CA ASP A 396 -19.60 -0.02 -5.63
C ASP A 396 -18.80 -0.27 -4.33
N VAL A 397 -17.87 -1.23 -4.35
CA VAL A 397 -17.03 -1.57 -3.21
C VAL A 397 -15.86 -0.60 -3.07
N ARG A 398 -15.93 0.24 -2.03
CA ARG A 398 -14.88 1.21 -1.70
C ARG A 398 -13.53 0.52 -1.46
N GLY A 399 -12.53 0.87 -2.26
CA GLY A 399 -11.15 0.40 -2.09
C GLY A 399 -10.84 -0.91 -2.82
N ALA A 400 -11.72 -1.38 -3.70
CA ALA A 400 -11.42 -2.51 -4.58
C ALA A 400 -10.18 -2.23 -5.45
N GLU A 401 -9.33 -3.23 -5.62
CA GLU A 401 -8.10 -3.16 -6.41
C GLU A 401 -8.38 -3.35 -7.90
N LEU A 402 -7.79 -2.48 -8.73
CA LEU A 402 -7.83 -2.55 -10.19
C LEU A 402 -6.55 -3.21 -10.73
N PHE A 403 -6.74 -4.20 -11.61
CA PHE A 403 -5.69 -4.77 -12.44
C PHE A 403 -6.02 -4.53 -13.91
N ILE A 404 -5.00 -4.17 -14.70
CA ILE A 404 -5.09 -4.07 -16.16
C ILE A 404 -4.00 -4.99 -16.74
N ASP A 405 -4.44 -5.95 -17.54
CA ASP A 405 -3.62 -7.03 -18.12
C ASP A 405 -2.87 -7.87 -17.06
N GLY A 406 -3.46 -7.99 -15.88
CA GLY A 406 -2.88 -8.66 -14.72
C GLY A 406 -1.87 -7.82 -13.91
N GLN A 407 -1.52 -6.61 -14.37
CA GLN A 407 -0.70 -5.67 -13.60
C GLN A 407 -1.60 -4.82 -12.69
N ALA A 408 -1.31 -4.80 -11.38
CA ALA A 408 -1.99 -3.91 -10.43
C ALA A 408 -1.78 -2.44 -10.79
N ARG A 409 -2.85 -1.64 -10.76
CA ARG A 409 -2.84 -0.20 -11.08
C ARG A 409 -3.20 0.71 -9.90
N GLY A 410 -3.76 0.16 -8.83
CA GLY A 410 -4.18 0.89 -7.64
C GLY A 410 -5.57 0.45 -7.16
N VAL A 411 -6.26 1.32 -6.44
CA VAL A 411 -7.67 1.12 -6.05
C VAL A 411 -8.60 1.99 -6.89
N VAL A 412 -9.87 1.58 -7.01
CA VAL A 412 -10.91 2.40 -7.65
C VAL A 412 -11.49 3.46 -6.67
N PRO A 413 -11.95 4.63 -7.16
CA PRO A 413 -11.99 5.06 -8.55
C PRO A 413 -10.59 5.35 -9.12
N TYR A 414 -10.31 4.77 -10.28
CA TYR A 414 -9.07 4.94 -11.03
C TYR A 414 -9.35 5.81 -12.26
N GLU A 415 -8.48 6.77 -12.54
CA GLU A 415 -8.55 7.59 -13.76
C GLU A 415 -7.14 7.90 -14.25
N ASN A 416 -6.78 7.42 -15.44
CA ASN A 416 -5.44 7.62 -16.02
C ASN A 416 -5.43 7.39 -17.54
N GLN A 417 -4.29 7.62 -18.19
CA GLN A 417 -4.02 7.17 -19.54
C GLN A 417 -3.63 5.68 -19.58
N VAL A 418 -4.14 4.98 -20.59
CA VAL A 418 -3.85 3.58 -20.94
C VAL A 418 -3.80 3.49 -22.48
N PRO A 419 -2.91 2.70 -23.09
CA PRO A 419 -2.85 2.55 -24.54
C PRO A 419 -4.19 2.16 -25.19
N ALA A 420 -4.35 2.50 -26.46
CA ALA A 420 -5.44 2.03 -27.29
C ALA A 420 -5.23 0.56 -27.71
N GLY A 421 -6.30 -0.23 -27.69
CA GLY A 421 -6.28 -1.67 -28.00
C GLY A 421 -7.00 -2.54 -26.97
N PRO A 422 -6.92 -3.88 -27.13
CA PRO A 422 -7.61 -4.83 -26.26
C PRO A 422 -6.91 -4.99 -24.91
N HIS A 423 -7.61 -4.63 -23.83
CA HIS A 423 -7.16 -4.75 -22.45
C HIS A 423 -8.07 -5.68 -21.64
N ARG A 424 -7.48 -6.44 -20.73
CA ARG A 424 -8.22 -7.26 -19.75
C ARG A 424 -8.25 -6.55 -18.40
N ILE A 425 -9.43 -6.07 -18.03
CA ILE A 425 -9.71 -5.40 -16.76
C ILE A 425 -10.08 -6.47 -15.72
N GLU A 426 -9.51 -6.38 -14.52
CA GLU A 426 -10.02 -7.08 -13.34
C GLU A 426 -10.23 -6.12 -12.17
N VAL A 427 -11.32 -6.30 -11.42
CA VAL A 427 -11.56 -5.58 -10.17
C VAL A 427 -11.77 -6.60 -9.04
N ARG A 428 -11.04 -6.42 -7.93
CA ARG A 428 -10.97 -7.37 -6.82
C ARG A 428 -11.23 -6.69 -5.47
N ALA A 429 -11.97 -7.34 -4.58
CA ALA A 429 -12.11 -6.91 -3.18
C ALA A 429 -12.20 -8.12 -2.25
N ASP A 430 -11.71 -7.98 -1.01
CA ASP A 430 -11.79 -9.03 0.00
C ASP A 430 -13.26 -9.37 0.33
N GLY A 431 -13.61 -10.65 0.22
CA GLY A 431 -14.98 -11.13 0.41
C GLY A 431 -15.89 -11.02 -0.82
N TYR A 432 -15.37 -10.65 -1.99
CA TYR A 432 -16.11 -10.53 -3.24
C TYR A 432 -15.59 -11.44 -4.35
N VAL A 433 -16.44 -11.73 -5.34
CA VAL A 433 -16.06 -12.40 -6.58
C VAL A 433 -15.28 -11.42 -7.46
N THR A 434 -14.13 -11.84 -8.01
CA THR A 434 -13.35 -11.02 -8.94
C THR A 434 -14.13 -10.78 -10.23
N HIS A 435 -14.40 -9.51 -10.54
CA HIS A 435 -14.94 -9.12 -11.85
C HIS A 435 -13.84 -9.14 -12.91
N VAL A 436 -14.16 -9.58 -14.13
CA VAL A 436 -13.22 -9.65 -15.26
C VAL A 436 -13.93 -9.25 -16.57
N GLU A 437 -13.46 -8.20 -17.24
CA GLU A 437 -13.94 -7.75 -18.56
C GLU A 437 -12.78 -7.76 -19.58
N GLN A 438 -13.08 -7.99 -20.86
CA GLN A 438 -12.20 -7.61 -21.97
C GLN A 438 -12.80 -6.38 -22.68
N VAL A 439 -12.07 -5.27 -22.67
CA VAL A 439 -12.47 -4.01 -23.31
C VAL A 439 -11.50 -3.68 -24.44
N ASN A 440 -11.99 -3.15 -25.57
CA ASN A 440 -11.13 -2.55 -26.59
C ASN A 440 -11.15 -1.03 -26.40
N LEU A 441 -10.02 -0.45 -25.99
CA LEU A 441 -9.89 0.99 -25.77
C LEU A 441 -9.65 1.68 -27.12
N ALA A 442 -10.68 2.37 -27.63
CA ALA A 442 -10.58 3.20 -28.81
C ALA A 442 -10.39 4.69 -28.43
N PRO A 443 -9.62 5.48 -29.20
CA PRO A 443 -9.50 6.92 -28.99
C PRO A 443 -10.85 7.64 -29.10
N SER A 444 -11.13 8.50 -28.13
CA SER A 444 -12.36 9.30 -28.01
C SER A 444 -12.05 10.60 -27.24
N GLU A 445 -12.90 11.62 -27.38
CA GLU A 445 -12.69 12.93 -26.71
C GLU A 445 -12.95 12.84 -25.19
N ASP A 446 -13.99 12.11 -24.79
CA ASP A 446 -14.36 11.90 -23.38
C ASP A 446 -13.51 10.82 -22.69
N GLY A 447 -13.01 9.84 -23.45
CA GLY A 447 -12.33 8.64 -22.94
C GLY A 447 -13.27 7.43 -22.85
N ARG A 448 -12.85 6.42 -22.07
CA ARG A 448 -13.67 5.24 -21.72
C ARG A 448 -13.95 5.25 -20.24
N GLU A 449 -15.22 5.07 -19.87
CA GLU A 449 -15.66 4.81 -18.50
C GLU A 449 -16.15 3.37 -18.37
N ILE A 450 -15.90 2.76 -17.20
CA ILE A 450 -16.34 1.42 -16.82
C ILE A 450 -16.81 1.47 -15.36
N GLU A 451 -18.04 1.07 -15.09
CA GLU A 451 -18.60 0.95 -13.75
C GLU A 451 -18.78 -0.53 -13.40
N VAL A 452 -18.29 -0.96 -12.23
CA VAL A 452 -18.29 -2.36 -11.81
C VAL A 452 -19.11 -2.55 -10.53
N GLU A 453 -20.08 -3.47 -10.56
CA GLU A 453 -20.79 -3.95 -9.37
C GLU A 453 -20.21 -5.32 -8.97
N LEU A 454 -19.75 -5.48 -7.72
CA LEU A 454 -19.12 -6.72 -7.25
C LEU A 454 -20.08 -7.60 -6.46
N GLU A 455 -20.22 -8.88 -6.86
CA GLU A 455 -20.98 -9.87 -6.10
C GLU A 455 -20.21 -10.36 -4.85
N PRO A 456 -20.80 -10.38 -3.64
CA PRO A 456 -20.16 -10.97 -2.46
C PRO A 456 -19.91 -12.48 -2.63
N ALA A 457 -18.72 -12.96 -2.24
CA ALA A 457 -18.30 -14.35 -2.42
C ALA A 457 -19.22 -15.35 -1.68
N ASP A 458 -19.79 -14.96 -0.54
CA ASP A 458 -20.76 -15.79 0.19
C ASP A 458 -22.09 -15.97 -0.58
N ALA A 459 -22.47 -15.01 -1.43
CA ALA A 459 -23.66 -15.12 -2.27
C ALA A 459 -23.48 -16.07 -3.46
N ALA A 460 -22.22 -16.34 -3.86
CA ALA A 460 -21.88 -17.33 -4.88
C ALA A 460 -22.01 -18.78 -4.38
N ASN A 461 -22.16 -19.02 -3.07
CA ASN A 461 -22.45 -20.34 -2.52
C ASN A 461 -23.97 -20.62 -2.54
N PRO A 462 -24.46 -21.57 -3.37
CA PRO A 462 -25.90 -21.79 -3.53
C PRO A 462 -26.63 -22.22 -2.26
N LYS A 463 -25.93 -22.81 -1.29
CA LYS A 463 -26.52 -23.18 0.01
C LYS A 463 -26.72 -21.97 0.90
N VAL A 464 -25.69 -21.14 1.06
CA VAL A 464 -25.76 -19.91 1.88
C VAL A 464 -26.77 -18.93 1.28
N LYS A 465 -26.83 -18.82 -0.06
CA LYS A 465 -27.87 -18.06 -0.75
C LYS A 465 -29.27 -18.59 -0.42
N ALA A 466 -29.52 -19.89 -0.61
CA ALA A 466 -30.83 -20.49 -0.30
C ALA A 466 -31.21 -20.44 1.19
N GLU A 467 -30.24 -20.51 2.10
CA GLU A 467 -30.45 -20.36 3.55
C GLU A 467 -30.79 -18.91 3.92
N ARG A 468 -30.13 -17.92 3.30
CA ARG A 468 -30.44 -16.48 3.50
C ARG A 468 -31.77 -16.08 2.87
N GLU A 469 -32.11 -16.63 1.70
CA GLU A 469 -33.40 -16.44 1.04
C GLU A 469 -34.53 -17.02 1.91
N ARG A 470 -34.37 -18.24 2.44
CA ARG A 470 -35.33 -18.84 3.40
C ARG A 470 -35.46 -18.06 4.70
N ALA A 471 -34.35 -17.59 5.28
CA ALA A 471 -34.41 -16.78 6.49
C ALA A 471 -35.19 -15.47 6.26
N ASN A 472 -35.01 -14.83 5.09
CA ASN A 472 -35.77 -13.64 4.72
C ASN A 472 -37.25 -13.95 4.38
N GLU A 473 -37.54 -15.16 3.89
CA GLU A 473 -38.90 -15.68 3.69
C GLU A 473 -39.64 -15.90 5.01
N GLU A 474 -39.02 -16.58 5.98
CA GLU A 474 -39.57 -16.81 7.31
C GLU A 474 -39.81 -15.49 8.07
N LEU A 475 -38.88 -14.53 7.96
CA LEU A 475 -39.02 -13.18 8.53
C LEU A 475 -40.24 -12.42 7.98
N LEU A 476 -40.44 -12.38 6.66
CA LEU A 476 -41.58 -11.69 6.04
C LEU A 476 -42.91 -12.43 6.26
N TYR A 477 -42.90 -13.77 6.29
CA TYR A 477 -44.12 -14.56 6.49
C TYR A 477 -44.75 -14.27 7.86
N GLY A 478 -43.98 -14.27 8.95
CA GLY A 478 -44.46 -14.02 10.31
C GLY A 478 -44.62 -12.55 10.75
N LEU A 479 -44.32 -11.57 9.88
CA LEU A 479 -44.37 -10.14 10.18
C LEU A 479 -45.83 -9.63 10.28
N THR A 480 -46.12 -8.85 11.33
CA THR A 480 -47.45 -8.26 11.59
C THR A 480 -47.35 -6.80 12.07
N THR A 481 -48.08 -5.86 11.47
CA THR A 481 -47.97 -4.40 11.74
C THR A 481 -48.84 -3.94 12.91
N HIS A 482 -49.98 -4.60 13.15
CA HIS A 482 -50.89 -4.34 14.26
C HIS A 482 -50.55 -5.15 15.53
N SER A 483 -49.41 -5.86 15.53
CA SER A 483 -48.88 -6.53 16.73
C SER A 483 -48.06 -5.60 17.63
N ALA A 484 -47.92 -6.00 18.89
CA ALA A 484 -46.99 -5.44 19.86
C ALA A 484 -45.52 -5.90 19.66
N ALA A 485 -45.24 -6.70 18.62
CA ALA A 485 -43.87 -6.97 18.18
C ALA A 485 -43.43 -5.88 17.20
N SER A 486 -42.15 -5.51 17.21
CA SER A 486 -41.61 -4.53 16.26
C SER A 486 -41.27 -5.17 14.92
N ILE A 487 -41.25 -4.36 13.87
CA ILE A 487 -40.84 -4.78 12.52
C ILE A 487 -39.31 -5.03 12.50
N PRO A 488 -38.83 -6.12 11.87
CA PRO A 488 -37.39 -6.38 11.71
C PRO A 488 -36.65 -5.26 10.97
N VAL A 489 -35.40 -5.00 11.34
CA VAL A 489 -34.56 -3.93 10.77
C VAL A 489 -34.34 -4.07 9.25
N ASN A 490 -34.47 -5.29 8.72
CA ASN A 490 -34.33 -5.60 7.30
C ASN A 490 -35.67 -5.69 6.54
N ALA A 491 -36.77 -5.18 7.10
CA ALA A 491 -38.10 -5.25 6.50
C ALA A 491 -38.90 -3.94 6.66
N ALA A 492 -39.82 -3.72 5.72
CA ALA A 492 -40.78 -2.63 5.73
C ALA A 492 -42.20 -3.15 5.49
N ALA A 493 -43.20 -2.33 5.79
CA ALA A 493 -44.59 -2.66 5.56
C ALA A 493 -45.42 -1.43 5.17
N LEU A 494 -46.43 -1.65 4.33
CA LEU A 494 -47.43 -0.66 3.92
C LEU A 494 -48.82 -1.19 4.29
N ASP A 495 -49.45 -0.62 5.32
CA ASP A 495 -50.88 -0.80 5.57
C ASP A 495 -51.68 0.09 4.60
N ILE A 496 -52.73 -0.47 4.02
CA ILE A 496 -53.79 0.26 3.31
C ILE A 496 -55.13 -0.17 3.90
N SER A 497 -55.94 0.80 4.33
CA SER A 497 -57.17 0.54 5.09
C SER A 497 -58.27 1.57 4.88
N THR A 498 -59.49 1.20 5.28
CA THR A 498 -60.70 2.00 5.21
C THR A 498 -61.61 1.72 6.40
N GLY A 499 -62.46 2.66 6.77
CA GLY A 499 -63.50 2.49 7.79
C GLY A 499 -63.88 3.81 8.45
N TRP A 500 -64.02 3.77 9.76
CA TRP A 500 -64.35 4.91 10.60
C TRP A 500 -63.33 5.01 11.75
N PRO A 501 -62.77 6.20 12.06
CA PRO A 501 -63.06 7.50 11.44
C PRO A 501 -62.45 7.70 10.04
N HIS A 502 -61.36 7.01 9.70
CA HIS A 502 -60.59 7.31 8.47
C HIS A 502 -61.13 6.59 7.23
N ILE A 503 -61.59 7.38 6.25
CA ILE A 503 -62.21 6.87 5.00
C ILE A 503 -61.17 6.10 4.18
N ALA A 504 -59.96 6.64 4.08
CA ALA A 504 -58.78 5.92 3.60
C ALA A 504 -57.57 6.27 4.49
N GLU A 505 -56.80 5.26 4.86
CA GLU A 505 -55.57 5.38 5.66
C GLU A 505 -54.48 4.51 5.02
N ALA A 506 -53.37 5.13 4.64
CA ALA A 506 -52.18 4.48 4.12
C ALA A 506 -51.00 4.76 5.06
N ARG A 507 -50.34 3.73 5.57
CA ARG A 507 -49.24 3.84 6.54
C ARG A 507 -48.04 3.00 6.13
N VAL A 508 -46.90 3.65 5.92
CA VAL A 508 -45.59 2.98 5.81
C VAL A 508 -45.00 2.78 7.20
N HIS A 509 -44.34 1.66 7.43
CA HIS A 509 -43.56 1.36 8.64
C HIS A 509 -42.20 0.77 8.24
N VAL A 510 -41.19 1.00 9.07
CA VAL A 510 -39.83 0.47 8.93
C VAL A 510 -39.28 0.02 10.29
N GLY A 511 -38.62 -1.13 10.33
CA GLY A 511 -37.84 -1.54 11.49
C GLY A 511 -36.63 -0.63 11.70
N LEU A 512 -36.38 -0.20 12.93
CA LEU A 512 -35.20 0.60 13.29
C LEU A 512 -34.21 -0.19 14.14
N LEU A 513 -34.73 -0.99 15.09
CA LEU A 513 -34.00 -1.92 15.95
C LEU A 513 -34.91 -3.15 16.20
N ASP A 514 -34.36 -4.27 16.67
CA ASP A 514 -35.12 -5.51 16.95
C ASP A 514 -36.32 -5.34 17.91
N PHE A 515 -36.34 -4.23 18.66
CA PHE A 515 -37.39 -3.85 19.61
C PHE A 515 -38.06 -2.51 19.29
N LEU A 516 -37.76 -1.88 18.14
CA LEU A 516 -38.23 -0.53 17.81
C LEU A 516 -38.54 -0.39 16.32
N ASP A 517 -39.76 -0.01 15.98
CA ASP A 517 -40.12 0.49 14.64
C ASP A 517 -40.65 1.92 14.68
N ALA A 518 -40.67 2.52 13.49
CA ALA A 518 -41.32 3.80 13.23
C ALA A 518 -42.18 3.70 11.98
N GLY A 519 -43.17 4.59 11.87
CA GLY A 519 -44.03 4.64 10.70
C GLY A 519 -44.65 6.01 10.47
N PHE A 520 -45.07 6.24 9.24
CA PHE A 520 -45.72 7.45 8.77
C PHE A 520 -47.05 7.09 8.11
N ALA A 521 -48.15 7.68 8.60
CA ALA A 521 -49.46 7.51 8.00
C ALA A 521 -49.98 8.81 7.38
N TYR A 522 -50.64 8.67 6.24
CA TYR A 522 -51.53 9.67 5.66
C TYR A 522 -52.96 9.11 5.71
N ARG A 523 -53.90 9.91 6.23
CA ARG A 523 -55.29 9.47 6.43
C ARG A 523 -56.29 10.57 6.13
N THR A 524 -57.40 10.20 5.50
CA THR A 524 -58.43 11.13 5.04
C THR A 524 -59.68 11.09 5.92
N PHE A 525 -60.23 12.28 6.17
CA PHE A 525 -61.45 12.47 6.95
C PHE A 525 -62.30 13.57 6.28
N GLY A 526 -63.12 13.20 5.29
CA GLY A 526 -63.93 14.15 4.53
C GLY A 526 -63.08 15.26 3.89
N ARG A 527 -63.13 16.48 4.44
CA ARG A 527 -62.33 17.64 4.01
C ARG A 527 -60.97 17.76 4.71
N LEU A 528 -60.74 17.03 5.78
CA LEU A 528 -59.50 17.03 6.57
C LEU A 528 -58.54 15.93 6.07
N ASN A 529 -57.26 16.27 5.99
CA ASN A 529 -56.17 15.35 5.70
C ASN A 529 -55.21 15.34 6.89
N GLU A 530 -55.07 14.22 7.59
CA GLU A 530 -54.16 14.07 8.74
C GLU A 530 -52.90 13.29 8.35
N PHE A 531 -51.77 13.72 8.91
CA PHE A 531 -50.48 13.04 8.86
C PHE A 531 -50.09 12.62 10.28
N GLU A 532 -49.56 11.40 10.44
CA GLU A 532 -49.18 10.83 11.74
C GLU A 532 -47.79 10.20 11.64
N LEU A 533 -46.88 10.61 12.53
CA LEU A 533 -45.67 9.88 12.84
C LEU A 533 -45.95 8.96 14.04
N ARG A 534 -45.52 7.70 13.98
CA ARG A 534 -45.56 6.76 15.10
C ARG A 534 -44.19 6.18 15.39
N SER A 535 -43.97 5.79 16.64
CA SER A 535 -42.89 4.90 17.05
C SER A 535 -43.41 3.86 18.03
N LYS A 536 -43.10 2.58 17.81
CA LYS A 536 -43.56 1.44 18.60
C LYS A 536 -42.35 0.66 19.13
N ALA A 537 -42.25 0.59 20.46
CA ALA A 537 -41.28 -0.26 21.14
C ALA A 537 -41.96 -1.59 21.54
N GLY A 538 -41.43 -2.72 21.09
CA GLY A 538 -42.07 -4.03 21.19
C GLY A 538 -41.14 -5.16 21.61
N PHE A 539 -41.60 -6.04 22.51
CA PHE A 539 -40.82 -7.14 23.07
C PHE A 539 -41.60 -8.46 23.00
N ARG A 540 -41.02 -9.48 22.34
CA ARG A 540 -41.60 -10.82 22.19
C ARG A 540 -41.16 -11.72 23.35
N LEU A 541 -41.93 -11.70 24.44
CA LEU A 541 -41.66 -12.45 25.68
C LEU A 541 -41.65 -13.98 25.49
N LEU A 542 -42.50 -14.48 24.58
CA LEU A 542 -42.62 -15.89 24.18
C LEU A 542 -42.94 -15.94 22.68
N ARG A 543 -42.74 -17.07 21.98
CA ARG A 543 -43.10 -17.19 20.55
C ARG A 543 -44.56 -16.78 20.29
N GLN A 544 -45.45 -17.06 21.24
CA GLN A 544 -46.88 -16.73 21.19
C GLN A 544 -47.26 -15.37 21.82
N VAL A 545 -46.37 -14.65 22.52
CA VAL A 545 -46.75 -13.45 23.30
C VAL A 545 -45.76 -12.32 23.12
N SER A 546 -46.25 -11.13 22.75
CA SER A 546 -45.49 -9.88 22.78
C SER A 546 -46.25 -8.78 23.53
N VAL A 547 -45.48 -7.91 24.20
CA VAL A 547 -45.98 -6.69 24.84
C VAL A 547 -45.17 -5.50 24.34
N GLY A 548 -45.78 -4.32 24.33
CA GLY A 548 -45.12 -3.12 23.82
C GLY A 548 -45.86 -1.85 24.18
N ALA A 549 -45.29 -0.72 23.77
CA ALA A 549 -45.91 0.59 23.85
C ALA A 549 -45.66 1.36 22.56
N GLN A 550 -46.58 2.25 22.18
CA GLN A 550 -46.34 3.15 21.06
C GLN A 550 -46.82 4.56 21.34
N VAL A 551 -46.09 5.52 20.75
CA VAL A 551 -46.45 6.92 20.72
C VAL A 551 -46.79 7.29 19.28
N LYS A 552 -47.90 8.00 19.08
CA LYS A 552 -48.31 8.58 17.81
C LYS A 552 -48.42 10.09 18.00
N ALA A 553 -47.87 10.87 17.09
CA ALA A 553 -47.99 12.32 17.09
C ALA A 553 -48.23 12.81 15.66
N GLY A 554 -49.10 13.80 15.49
CA GLY A 554 -49.46 14.28 14.18
C GLY A 554 -50.49 15.39 14.20
N GLY A 555 -51.14 15.56 13.06
CA GLY A 555 -52.15 16.58 12.85
C GLY A 555 -52.54 16.68 11.40
N GLY A 556 -53.54 17.51 11.11
CA GLY A 556 -54.09 17.64 9.78
C GLY A 556 -54.50 19.04 9.41
N ILE A 557 -54.74 19.20 8.10
CA ILE A 557 -55.21 20.43 7.49
C ILE A 557 -56.37 20.13 6.54
N GLY A 558 -57.33 21.05 6.48
CA GLY A 558 -58.43 21.06 5.53
C GLY A 558 -58.63 22.45 4.93
N PRO A 559 -59.30 22.56 3.77
CA PRO A 559 -59.57 23.83 3.13
C PRO A 559 -60.48 24.69 4.00
N SER A 560 -60.05 25.93 4.24
CA SER A 560 -60.77 26.95 5.01
C SER A 560 -62.16 27.25 4.45
N ARG A 561 -63.00 27.85 5.28
CA ARG A 561 -64.27 28.45 4.86
C ARG A 561 -64.02 29.90 4.41
N ASP A 562 -64.54 30.30 3.25
CA ASP A 562 -64.69 31.72 2.91
C ASP A 562 -65.80 32.37 3.74
N PRO A 563 -65.67 33.65 4.13
CA PRO A 563 -66.70 34.38 4.86
C PRO A 563 -68.02 34.42 4.06
N ASP A 564 -69.15 34.32 4.77
CA ASP A 564 -70.46 34.38 4.09
C ASP A 564 -70.78 35.83 3.70
N PRO A 565 -70.96 36.16 2.41
CA PRO A 565 -71.26 37.53 1.99
C PRO A 565 -72.64 38.03 2.48
N ALA A 566 -73.45 37.17 3.11
CA ALA A 566 -74.70 37.54 3.77
C ALA A 566 -74.58 37.88 5.27
N MET A 567 -73.37 37.92 5.87
CA MET A 567 -73.16 38.33 7.26
C MET A 567 -72.25 39.57 7.38
N GLU A 568 -72.83 40.73 7.74
CA GLU A 568 -72.11 42.01 7.94
C GLU A 568 -71.32 42.08 9.27
N THR A 569 -70.59 41.02 9.61
CA THR A 569 -69.69 41.00 10.78
C THR A 569 -68.34 40.43 10.38
N ASN A 570 -67.24 41.00 10.89
CA ASN A 570 -65.86 40.54 10.67
C ASN A 570 -65.74 39.02 10.88
N THR A 571 -65.77 38.27 9.77
CA THR A 571 -65.56 36.82 9.75
C THR A 571 -64.20 36.55 9.15
N GLU A 572 -63.22 36.32 10.02
CA GLU A 572 -61.89 35.86 9.62
C GLU A 572 -61.99 34.52 8.88
N SER A 573 -61.06 34.24 7.96
CA SER A 573 -60.97 32.90 7.37
C SER A 573 -60.67 31.89 8.47
N HIS A 574 -61.45 30.82 8.52
CA HIS A 574 -61.32 29.79 9.55
C HIS A 574 -60.71 28.53 8.92
N PRO A 575 -59.43 28.22 9.21
CA PRO A 575 -58.78 27.02 8.71
C PRO A 575 -59.21 25.81 9.52
N VAL A 576 -59.61 24.75 8.82
CA VAL A 576 -59.79 23.42 9.43
C VAL A 576 -58.40 22.85 9.71
N ASN A 577 -58.10 22.53 10.96
CA ASN A 577 -56.87 21.83 11.32
C ASN A 577 -57.01 21.03 12.62
N THR A 578 -56.17 20.03 12.76
CA THR A 578 -56.13 19.15 13.94
C THR A 578 -54.68 18.93 14.36
N TRP A 579 -54.48 18.62 15.64
CA TRP A 579 -53.24 18.05 16.15
C TRP A 579 -53.58 16.97 17.16
N HIS A 580 -52.81 15.88 17.18
CA HIS A 580 -52.98 14.81 18.14
C HIS A 580 -51.64 14.29 18.68
N LEU A 581 -51.64 13.93 19.96
CA LEU A 581 -50.63 13.11 20.60
C LEU A 581 -51.34 11.94 21.27
N SER A 582 -50.76 10.75 21.18
CA SER A 582 -51.36 9.54 21.69
C SER A 582 -50.30 8.59 22.23
N ILE A 583 -50.62 7.92 23.33
CA ILE A 583 -49.75 6.95 24.01
C ILE A 583 -50.57 5.68 24.30
N GLU A 584 -50.09 4.53 23.84
CA GLU A 584 -50.74 3.23 23.99
C GLU A 584 -49.81 2.20 24.64
N GLY A 585 -50.38 1.32 25.47
CA GLY A 585 -49.82 0.01 25.78
C GLY A 585 -50.50 -1.08 24.95
N LEU A 586 -49.72 -2.02 24.40
CA LEU A 586 -50.19 -3.11 23.55
C LEU A 586 -49.85 -4.48 24.15
N SER A 587 -50.69 -5.48 23.89
CA SER A 587 -50.45 -6.89 24.21
C SER A 587 -51.02 -7.79 23.13
N THR A 588 -50.22 -8.72 22.62
CA THR A 588 -50.57 -9.56 21.47
C THR A 588 -50.36 -11.04 21.74
N LEU A 589 -51.37 -11.84 21.35
CA LEU A 589 -51.27 -13.28 21.17
C LEU A 589 -50.98 -13.60 19.69
N HIS A 590 -49.91 -14.34 19.41
CA HIS A 590 -49.47 -14.71 18.06
C HIS A 590 -49.85 -16.15 17.72
N PHE A 591 -50.50 -16.36 16.58
CA PHE A 591 -50.91 -17.66 16.04
C PHE A 591 -49.79 -18.29 15.19
N SER A 592 -48.59 -18.42 15.79
CA SER A 592 -47.31 -18.71 15.13
C SER A 592 -46.99 -17.70 14.01
N GLU A 593 -47.10 -18.09 12.75
CA GLU A 593 -46.94 -17.21 11.56
C GLU A 593 -48.26 -17.04 10.76
N HIS A 594 -49.41 -17.48 11.29
CA HIS A 594 -50.69 -17.37 10.57
C HIS A 594 -51.48 -16.10 10.93
N GLY A 595 -51.02 -15.33 11.92
CA GLY A 595 -51.67 -14.09 12.35
C GLY A 595 -51.41 -13.74 13.81
N ALA A 596 -52.06 -12.67 14.24
CA ALA A 596 -51.97 -12.11 15.58
C ALA A 596 -53.32 -11.55 16.04
N PHE A 597 -53.60 -11.64 17.33
CA PHE A 597 -54.68 -10.90 17.99
C PHE A 597 -54.09 -9.96 19.04
N THR A 598 -54.26 -8.66 18.84
CA THR A 598 -53.75 -7.60 19.71
C THR A 598 -54.88 -6.93 20.46
N LEU A 599 -54.65 -6.60 21.73
CA LEU A 599 -55.41 -5.62 22.50
C LEU A 599 -54.51 -4.41 22.80
N TRP A 600 -55.09 -3.22 22.83
CA TRP A 600 -54.42 -2.01 23.30
C TRP A 600 -55.33 -1.18 24.20
N MET A 601 -54.69 -0.39 25.06
CA MET A 601 -55.32 0.66 25.86
C MET A 601 -54.45 1.91 25.74
N GLY A 602 -55.06 3.08 25.61
CA GLY A 602 -54.32 4.32 25.37
C GLY A 602 -55.02 5.58 25.85
N VAL A 603 -54.23 6.66 25.89
CA VAL A 603 -54.69 8.02 26.15
C VAL A 603 -54.35 8.88 24.95
N ASP A 604 -55.36 9.56 24.42
CA ASP A 604 -55.22 10.54 23.33
C ASP A 604 -55.42 11.95 23.87
N PHE A 605 -54.64 12.88 23.34
CA PHE A 605 -54.78 14.32 23.50
C PHE A 605 -54.98 14.91 22.11
N HIS A 606 -56.04 15.69 21.91
CA HIS A 606 -56.30 16.39 20.65
C HIS A 606 -56.47 17.88 20.89
N THR A 607 -56.07 18.68 19.89
CA THR A 607 -56.52 20.07 19.75
C THR A 607 -57.02 20.29 18.32
N ASP A 608 -58.34 20.41 18.20
CA ASP A 608 -59.04 20.35 16.92
C ASP A 608 -59.77 21.66 16.62
N ARG A 609 -59.77 22.07 15.35
CA ARG A 609 -60.70 23.05 14.81
C ARG A 609 -61.37 22.52 13.54
N TYR A 610 -62.66 22.28 13.63
CA TYR A 610 -63.49 21.77 12.55
C TYR A 610 -64.80 22.55 12.51
N ASP A 611 -64.90 23.50 11.57
CA ASP A 611 -66.03 24.42 11.45
C ASP A 611 -67.25 23.69 10.84
N TRP A 612 -68.07 23.08 11.70
CA TRP A 612 -69.33 22.40 11.34
C TRP A 612 -70.48 22.80 12.27
N SER A 613 -71.61 23.21 11.69
CA SER A 613 -72.89 23.42 12.39
C SER A 613 -73.78 22.18 12.24
N GLY A 614 -74.27 21.64 13.36
CA GLY A 614 -74.97 20.36 13.36
C GLY A 614 -76.43 20.40 12.89
N THR A 615 -77.04 19.21 12.93
CA THR A 615 -78.48 18.92 12.76
C THR A 615 -79.05 19.13 11.35
N ASP A 616 -78.30 18.77 10.31
CA ASP A 616 -78.91 18.19 9.11
C ASP A 616 -77.92 17.26 8.39
N SER A 617 -78.40 16.12 7.88
CA SER A 617 -77.53 15.04 7.36
C SER A 617 -77.13 15.21 5.88
N ASP A 618 -77.49 16.34 5.27
CA ASP A 618 -77.31 16.58 3.84
C ASP A 618 -75.95 17.23 3.51
N GLN A 619 -75.21 16.57 2.61
CA GLN A 619 -74.00 17.04 1.91
C GLN A 619 -72.65 16.99 2.66
N LEU A 620 -71.95 15.86 2.47
CA LEU A 620 -70.48 15.68 2.58
C LEU A 620 -69.62 16.66 1.71
N ALA A 621 -70.25 17.63 1.03
CA ALA A 621 -69.61 18.60 0.13
C ALA A 621 -70.11 20.05 0.33
N GLY A 622 -70.88 20.34 1.39
CA GLY A 622 -71.46 21.65 1.64
C GLY A 622 -70.46 22.74 2.08
N ILE A 623 -70.86 24.02 1.96
CA ILE A 623 -70.07 25.20 2.36
C ILE A 623 -70.92 26.21 3.18
N ARG A 624 -71.97 25.77 3.87
CA ARG A 624 -72.84 26.66 4.68
C ARG A 624 -73.00 26.13 6.10
N GLY A 625 -72.51 26.91 7.07
CA GLY A 625 -72.52 26.58 8.49
C GLY A 625 -71.77 27.63 9.31
N ARG A 626 -72.04 27.71 10.62
CA ARG A 626 -71.33 28.59 11.55
C ARG A 626 -70.12 27.90 12.19
N ALA A 627 -69.13 28.69 12.55
CA ALA A 627 -67.90 28.23 13.21
C ALA A 627 -68.15 27.63 14.59
N ARG A 628 -67.25 26.72 15.00
CA ARG A 628 -67.04 26.34 16.41
C ARG A 628 -65.69 26.88 16.88
N GLU A 629 -65.54 27.05 18.19
CA GLU A 629 -64.23 27.34 18.79
C GLU A 629 -63.34 26.09 18.77
N ARG A 630 -62.05 26.26 19.08
CA ARG A 630 -61.08 25.14 19.14
C ARG A 630 -61.44 24.20 20.28
N GLN A 631 -61.53 22.91 19.99
CA GLN A 631 -61.81 21.86 20.96
C GLN A 631 -60.50 21.21 21.45
N ASP A 632 -60.14 21.45 22.70
CA ASP A 632 -59.03 20.79 23.38
C ASP A 632 -59.58 19.67 24.27
N LEU A 633 -59.11 18.43 24.09
CA LEU A 633 -59.71 17.25 24.74
C LEU A 633 -58.70 16.13 25.01
N ALA A 634 -58.96 15.37 26.07
CA ALA A 634 -58.25 14.13 26.39
C ALA A 634 -59.24 12.97 26.47
N ARG A 635 -58.89 11.81 25.90
CA ARG A 635 -59.74 10.61 25.86
C ARG A 635 -58.97 9.36 26.25
N TYR A 636 -59.62 8.51 27.04
CA TYR A 636 -59.19 7.13 27.29
C TYR A 636 -59.90 6.21 26.29
N ARG A 637 -59.16 5.30 25.68
CA ARG A 637 -59.71 4.30 24.74
C ARG A 637 -59.11 2.92 24.94
N MET A 638 -59.82 1.92 24.44
CA MET A 638 -59.30 0.58 24.21
C MET A 638 -59.69 0.08 22.84
N GLY A 639 -58.95 -0.90 22.33
CA GLY A 639 -59.31 -1.58 21.09
C GLY A 639 -58.60 -2.91 20.95
N GLY A 640 -58.93 -3.59 19.86
CA GLY A 640 -58.23 -4.77 19.43
C GLY A 640 -58.22 -4.92 17.92
N ALA A 641 -57.23 -5.65 17.43
CA ALA A 641 -57.10 -6.01 16.02
C ALA A 641 -56.85 -7.51 15.89
N LEU A 642 -57.52 -8.12 14.90
CA LEU A 642 -57.17 -9.42 14.38
C LEU A 642 -56.45 -9.19 13.04
N GLU A 643 -55.22 -9.65 12.95
CA GLU A 643 -54.39 -9.63 11.75
C GLU A 643 -54.12 -11.08 11.33
N LEU A 644 -54.35 -11.41 10.06
CA LEU A 644 -54.24 -12.75 9.50
C LEU A 644 -53.27 -12.73 8.32
N VAL A 645 -52.29 -13.62 8.34
CA VAL A 645 -51.30 -13.76 7.27
C VAL A 645 -51.95 -14.54 6.12
N PHE A 646 -51.94 -13.96 4.91
CA PHE A 646 -52.52 -14.55 3.71
C PHE A 646 -51.44 -15.03 2.73
N SER A 647 -50.35 -14.28 2.58
CA SER A 647 -49.12 -14.71 1.88
C SER A 647 -47.85 -14.20 2.59
N ARG A 648 -46.69 -14.53 2.02
CA ARG A 648 -45.39 -13.97 2.41
C ARG A 648 -45.40 -12.44 2.43
N GLU A 649 -46.10 -11.83 1.48
CA GLU A 649 -46.17 -10.40 1.25
C GLU A 649 -47.44 -9.77 1.86
N TRP A 650 -48.55 -10.51 1.94
CA TRP A 650 -49.86 -9.95 2.29
C TRP A 650 -50.44 -10.46 3.61
N ASN A 651 -50.87 -9.52 4.47
CA ASN A 651 -51.79 -9.79 5.58
C ASN A 651 -53.13 -9.07 5.33
N PHE A 652 -54.20 -9.57 5.93
CA PHE A 652 -55.47 -8.86 6.09
C PHE A 652 -55.74 -8.60 7.57
N TRP A 653 -56.31 -7.46 7.92
CA TRP A 653 -56.66 -7.14 9.30
C TRP A 653 -58.00 -6.45 9.45
N ALA A 654 -58.60 -6.63 10.62
CA ALA A 654 -59.78 -5.90 11.07
C ALA A 654 -59.54 -5.41 12.51
N SER A 655 -59.93 -4.18 12.79
CA SER A 655 -59.81 -3.55 14.11
C SER A 655 -61.11 -2.95 14.59
N LEU A 656 -61.35 -3.08 15.90
CA LEU A 656 -62.44 -2.46 16.64
C LEU A 656 -61.83 -1.66 17.79
N GLU A 657 -62.21 -0.39 17.91
CA GLU A 657 -61.72 0.53 18.94
C GLU A 657 -62.88 1.33 19.51
N GLY A 658 -62.83 1.66 20.80
CA GLY A 658 -63.86 2.42 21.47
C GLY A 658 -63.32 3.35 22.55
N ILE A 659 -63.96 4.51 22.69
CA ILE A 659 -63.72 5.46 23.77
C ILE A 659 -64.35 4.89 25.06
N LEU A 660 -63.66 5.07 26.20
CA LEU A 660 -64.09 4.61 27.52
C LEU A 660 -64.43 5.76 28.47
N ALA A 661 -63.75 6.90 28.31
CA ALA A 661 -63.99 8.12 29.08
C ALA A 661 -63.34 9.31 28.36
N GLY A 662 -64.03 10.45 28.33
CA GLY A 662 -63.57 11.68 27.71
C GLY A 662 -64.75 12.56 27.30
N ASN A 663 -64.49 13.54 26.44
CA ASN A 663 -65.53 14.27 25.70
C ASN A 663 -65.57 13.75 24.26
N SER A 664 -66.74 13.77 23.63
CA SER A 664 -66.92 13.49 22.20
C SER A 664 -66.09 14.43 21.33
N ARG A 665 -65.42 13.92 20.29
CA ARG A 665 -64.62 14.73 19.36
C ARG A 665 -65.55 15.31 18.30
N ASP A 666 -65.79 16.62 18.33
CA ASP A 666 -66.75 17.32 17.45
C ASP A 666 -66.48 17.07 15.96
N VAL A 667 -65.21 16.88 15.60
CA VAL A 667 -64.74 16.51 14.25
C VAL A 667 -65.44 15.26 13.72
N LEU A 668 -65.78 14.31 14.59
CA LEU A 668 -66.31 12.98 14.27
C LEU A 668 -67.84 12.89 14.47
N GLY A 669 -68.51 13.99 14.84
CA GLY A 669 -69.95 14.01 15.06
C GLY A 669 -70.79 14.11 13.77
N ASP A 670 -72.04 13.70 13.86
CA ASP A 670 -73.13 13.92 12.87
C ASP A 670 -72.96 13.32 11.44
N VAL A 671 -71.79 12.79 11.06
CA VAL A 671 -71.48 12.32 9.68
C VAL A 671 -72.40 11.20 9.16
N PHE A 672 -73.07 10.46 10.04
CA PHE A 672 -74.05 9.42 9.68
C PHE A 672 -75.50 9.77 10.09
N GLY A 673 -75.78 11.01 10.52
CA GLY A 673 -77.12 11.44 10.91
C GLY A 673 -77.64 10.85 12.23
N PHE A 674 -76.78 10.27 13.07
CA PHE A 674 -77.15 9.72 14.39
C PHE A 674 -77.33 10.78 15.49
N GLY A 675 -77.23 12.07 15.18
CA GLY A 675 -77.57 13.17 16.08
C GLY A 675 -76.37 13.79 16.79
N GLY A 676 -75.50 14.48 16.04
CA GLY A 676 -74.54 15.46 16.56
C GLY A 676 -73.30 14.93 17.31
N GLU A 677 -73.36 13.74 17.90
CA GLU A 677 -72.30 13.19 18.76
C GLU A 677 -71.32 12.27 17.99
N ASP A 678 -70.09 12.16 18.50
CA ASP A 678 -69.05 11.21 18.07
C ASP A 678 -69.59 9.78 18.26
N THR A 679 -69.35 8.86 17.31
CA THR A 679 -69.85 7.49 17.44
C THR A 679 -69.20 6.72 18.60
N GLU A 680 -68.06 7.21 19.10
CA GLU A 680 -67.22 6.62 20.16
C GLU A 680 -66.79 5.16 19.94
N LEU A 681 -67.16 4.58 18.79
CA LEU A 681 -66.86 3.24 18.33
C LEU A 681 -66.37 3.33 16.88
N TYR A 682 -65.19 2.77 16.64
CA TYR A 682 -64.42 2.90 15.41
C TYR A 682 -64.10 1.51 14.85
N VAL A 683 -64.46 1.28 13.58
CA VAL A 683 -64.26 0.02 12.87
C VAL A 683 -63.42 0.31 11.63
N ARG A 684 -62.28 -0.38 11.49
CA ARG A 684 -61.44 -0.31 10.29
C ARG A 684 -61.07 -1.71 9.81
N LEU A 685 -60.98 -1.86 8.49
CA LEU A 685 -60.49 -3.06 7.82
C LEU A 685 -59.39 -2.67 6.84
N GLY A 686 -58.41 -3.55 6.67
CA GLY A 686 -57.23 -3.23 5.88
C GLY A 686 -56.44 -4.45 5.43
N SER A 687 -55.39 -4.15 4.68
CA SER A 687 -54.41 -5.09 4.17
C SER A 687 -53.01 -4.51 4.34
N THR A 688 -52.04 -5.37 4.58
CA THR A 688 -50.64 -5.00 4.80
C THR A 688 -49.79 -5.67 3.74
N TYR A 689 -49.05 -4.88 2.97
CA TYR A 689 -48.02 -5.36 2.04
C TYR A 689 -46.64 -5.27 2.70
N LYS A 690 -45.86 -6.35 2.65
CA LYS A 690 -44.60 -6.56 3.36
C LYS A 690 -43.47 -6.73 2.35
N PHE A 691 -42.35 -6.02 2.52
CA PHE A 691 -41.24 -5.96 1.56
C PHE A 691 -39.88 -5.73 2.22
#